data_AF-A0AAU4UUG1-F1
#
_entry.id   AF-A0AAU4UUG1-F1
#
_cell.length_a   1.000
_cell.length_b   1.000
_cell.length_c   1.000
_cell.angle_alpha   90.00
_cell.angle_beta   90.00
_cell.angle_gamma   90.00
#
_symmetry.space_group_name_H-M   'P 1'
#
loop_
_entity.id
_entity.type
_entity.pdbx_description
1 polymer ?
#
loop_
_entity_poly.entity_id
_entity_poly.type
_entity_poly.pdbx_seq_one_letter_code
_entity_poly.pdbx_strand_id
1 'polypeptide(L)'
;MTFTDEAALRTGAPQPVLRPGKLKVFLGAAPGVGKTYRMLDEAHRRAARGADVVVGFVECHRRRHTEERLRGLEVLPLADQDYRGGQYAELDRVALLSRRPQVVLIDELAHTNVPGCGRHPKRWQDVEDVLAAGIDVVTTLNVQHLESLSDVVEKITGVPQCETVPDEFVRRADEIELVDIPPEGLRRRMAHGNVYPPERIDASLAHYFRPGNLIALRELALLWLAGRVDETLHTYRIEHGIGDVWETRERVVVALTGGPEGETLIRRAARIAGRSAGGELLAVHVARSDALAAGVSQAALAAQRALVEDLGGSYHSVVGDEVPTALVDFAVAENATQLVLGTSRRRRLERFLTGRGIGETVVALSEDIDVHMVTHERAGHGRLLPSRRRTLPTTRLVAGPVAGVLLPVLLTLALDRMRGTLNLTSEALLFLVTVVGVACIGGVASALIAALTAALLLNYWFMPPIGEFTMSDPDSVLALVVFAVVAATVAAAADRSLRLSRRAARATAEAETMSSLAGSIVRGDQTIPALLERTRETFGMDTVDLAPEAPDPGAGADGGRRMRTEADPSLVVAAGSRAFLVLRGRTLPSSERRVLAAFAAHVGAAVERARLAEAAAEVEPIKAADRLRTALLRAVSHDLRTPLAGALAAISSLRTPDVDFSAEDRAELLESAETSLNRLNRLVENLLDLSRLQAGALTLELRATALEEVLPAALESLDLPSADEPAVDVRNLETVPALLADPPLLERVLANLVGNAVRHAPGDRPVLVTASALAGRVEVRIADRGPGIAADDRERAFEPFQRLGDRDNTSGLGLGLALARGLTEAMNGTLTPEDTPGGGLTMVLSLPVAPLCFAQVDEIEVGDDAL
;
A
#
# COMPACT_ATOMS: atom_id res chain seq x y z
N MET A 1 22.06 -26.68 43.68
CA MET A 1 21.93 -25.87 44.91
C MET A 1 22.78 -26.55 45.97
N THR A 2 23.99 -26.04 46.22
CA THR A 2 25.01 -26.68 47.05
C THR A 2 25.55 -25.63 48.02
N PHE A 3 25.25 -25.82 49.31
CA PHE A 3 25.94 -25.46 50.56
C PHE A 3 26.80 -24.18 50.75
N THR A 4 26.99 -23.29 49.77
CA THR A 4 27.74 -22.03 49.95
C THR A 4 26.84 -20.78 50.11
N ASP A 5 25.52 -20.91 49.96
CA ASP A 5 24.62 -19.76 49.88
C ASP A 5 24.09 -19.25 51.25
N GLU A 6 24.23 -20.02 52.32
CA GLU A 6 23.67 -19.64 53.63
C GLU A 6 24.55 -18.62 54.41
N ALA A 7 25.82 -18.46 54.05
CA ALA A 7 26.73 -17.55 54.74
C ALA A 7 26.73 -16.12 54.17
N ALA A 8 26.27 -15.91 52.92
CA ALA A 8 26.28 -14.59 52.27
C ALA A 8 25.07 -13.70 52.64
N LEU A 9 24.00 -14.28 53.20
CA LEU A 9 22.75 -13.57 53.54
C LEU A 9 22.82 -12.74 54.84
N ARG A 10 23.98 -12.67 55.53
CA ARG A 10 24.12 -11.97 56.83
C ARG A 10 25.00 -10.72 56.84
N THR A 11 25.57 -10.32 55.71
CA THR A 11 26.32 -9.06 55.59
C THR A 11 25.78 -8.28 54.41
N GLY A 12 24.97 -7.26 54.67
CA GLY A 12 24.42 -6.32 53.70
C GLY A 12 25.47 -5.41 53.05
N ALA A 13 26.54 -5.99 52.52
CA ALA A 13 27.41 -5.32 51.57
C ALA A 13 26.66 -5.25 50.24
N PRO A 14 26.48 -4.06 49.61
CA PRO A 14 25.90 -3.98 48.29
C PRO A 14 26.76 -4.82 47.33
N GLN A 15 26.17 -5.84 46.71
CA GLN A 15 26.83 -6.54 45.62
C GLN A 15 27.17 -5.50 44.54
N PRO A 16 28.40 -5.48 44.01
CA PRO A 16 28.74 -4.56 42.94
C PRO A 16 27.79 -4.81 41.78
N VAL A 17 26.98 -3.80 41.44
CA VAL A 17 26.13 -3.84 40.25
C VAL A 17 27.07 -3.89 39.06
N LEU A 18 27.36 -5.11 38.60
CA LEU A 18 28.18 -5.33 37.41
C LEU A 18 27.45 -4.67 36.25
N ARG A 19 28.10 -3.68 35.62
CA ARG A 19 27.58 -3.09 34.39
C ARG A 19 27.53 -4.20 33.34
N PRO A 20 26.42 -4.37 32.60
CA PRO A 20 26.38 -5.30 31.48
C PRO A 20 27.47 -4.91 30.47
N GLY A 21 28.06 -5.92 29.85
CA GLY A 21 29.07 -5.75 28.81
C GLY A 21 28.48 -5.08 27.57
N LYS A 22 29.35 -4.52 26.72
CA LYS A 22 28.95 -3.81 25.51
C LYS A 22 28.94 -4.74 24.30
N LEU A 23 27.94 -4.58 23.44
CA LEU A 23 27.79 -5.35 22.21
C LEU A 23 28.15 -4.50 20.99
N LYS A 24 29.14 -4.94 20.20
CA LYS A 24 29.47 -4.38 18.88
C LYS A 24 29.15 -5.40 17.77
N VAL A 25 28.33 -5.00 16.80
CA VAL A 25 27.91 -5.85 15.69
C VAL A 25 28.45 -5.31 14.37
N PHE A 26 29.18 -6.14 13.62
CA PHE A 26 29.49 -5.87 12.22
C PHE A 26 28.38 -6.43 11.33
N LEU A 27 27.53 -5.56 10.81
CA LEU A 27 26.40 -5.92 9.94
C LEU A 27 26.85 -5.89 8.47
N GLY A 28 26.50 -6.91 7.69
CA GLY A 28 26.77 -6.93 6.25
C GLY A 28 25.53 -7.27 5.42
N ALA A 29 25.47 -6.69 4.22
CA ALA A 29 24.40 -6.97 3.27
C ALA A 29 24.41 -8.43 2.75
N ALA A 30 25.60 -9.04 2.65
CA ALA A 30 25.75 -10.39 2.15
C ALA A 30 26.96 -11.12 2.78
N PRO A 31 27.03 -12.46 2.68
CA PRO A 31 28.25 -13.20 2.94
C PRO A 31 29.42 -12.72 2.08
N GLY A 32 30.64 -12.77 2.61
CA GLY A 32 31.85 -12.41 1.87
C GLY A 32 32.20 -10.92 1.79
N VAL A 33 31.36 -10.01 2.30
CA VAL A 33 31.65 -8.56 2.32
C VAL A 33 32.88 -8.20 3.17
N GLY A 34 33.24 -9.04 4.14
CA GLY A 34 34.47 -8.89 4.96
C GLY A 34 34.24 -8.65 6.45
N LYS A 35 33.05 -8.97 6.98
CA LYS A 35 32.70 -8.76 8.40
C LYS A 35 33.71 -9.37 9.38
N THR A 36 34.01 -10.67 9.24
CA THR A 36 34.98 -11.38 10.11
C THR A 36 36.36 -10.74 10.07
N TYR A 37 36.81 -10.29 8.88
CA TYR A 37 38.08 -9.60 8.73
C TYR A 37 38.09 -8.26 9.49
N ARG A 38 37.00 -7.48 9.41
CA ARG A 38 36.84 -6.22 10.16
C ARG A 38 36.74 -6.44 11.67
N MET A 39 36.11 -7.52 12.10
CA MET A 39 36.06 -7.94 13.50
C MET A 39 37.46 -8.25 14.04
N LEU A 40 38.27 -9.01 13.29
CA LEU A 40 39.66 -9.30 13.68
C LEU A 40 40.55 -8.04 13.67
N ASP A 41 40.35 -7.12 12.72
CA ASP A 41 41.01 -5.80 12.73
C ASP A 41 40.68 -5.02 14.01
N GLU A 42 39.41 -5.03 14.45
CA GLU A 42 39.00 -4.39 15.70
C GLU A 42 39.63 -5.06 16.92
N ALA A 43 39.72 -6.39 16.93
CA ALA A 43 40.37 -7.15 17.99
C ALA A 43 41.85 -6.73 18.16
N HIS A 44 42.60 -6.67 17.05
CA HIS A 44 43.99 -6.22 17.06
C HIS A 44 44.13 -4.77 17.55
N ARG A 45 43.22 -3.87 17.14
CA ARG A 45 43.21 -2.48 17.64
C ARG A 45 42.98 -2.41 19.15
N ARG A 46 42.09 -3.24 19.70
CA ARG A 46 41.83 -3.31 21.14
C ARG A 46 43.01 -3.91 21.90
N ALA A 47 43.58 -5.01 21.41
CA ALA A 47 44.76 -5.64 21.99
C ALA A 47 45.99 -4.70 21.99
N ALA A 48 46.22 -3.98 20.90
CA ALA A 48 47.30 -2.98 20.81
C ALA A 48 47.13 -1.80 21.79
N ARG A 49 45.89 -1.51 22.23
CA ARG A 49 45.58 -0.54 23.28
C ARG A 49 45.66 -1.12 24.69
N GLY A 50 46.05 -2.39 24.83
CA GLY A 50 46.21 -3.08 26.12
C GLY A 50 44.94 -3.71 26.69
N ALA A 51 43.87 -3.87 25.91
CA ALA A 51 42.69 -4.62 26.35
C ALA A 51 42.93 -6.13 26.34
N ASP A 52 42.34 -6.86 27.29
CA ASP A 52 42.34 -8.34 27.31
C ASP A 52 41.33 -8.87 26.31
N VAL A 53 41.80 -9.30 25.14
CA VAL A 53 40.97 -9.75 24.00
C VAL A 53 41.17 -11.23 23.76
N VAL A 54 40.08 -11.98 23.72
CA VAL A 54 40.07 -13.42 23.48
C VAL A 54 39.14 -13.76 22.32
N VAL A 55 39.52 -14.76 21.52
CA VAL A 55 38.67 -15.31 20.47
C VAL A 55 37.90 -16.49 21.04
N GLY A 56 36.57 -16.34 21.15
CA GLY A 56 35.68 -17.42 21.60
C GLY A 56 35.29 -18.35 20.46
N PHE A 57 34.81 -17.78 19.35
CA PHE A 57 34.47 -18.55 18.14
C PHE A 57 34.71 -17.69 16.90
N VAL A 58 35.47 -18.20 15.93
CA VAL A 58 35.67 -17.58 14.61
C VAL A 58 35.75 -18.68 13.56
N GLU A 59 34.93 -18.57 12.52
CA GLU A 59 34.98 -19.45 11.37
C GLU A 59 35.77 -18.80 10.22
N CYS A 60 36.94 -19.36 9.92
CA CYS A 60 37.84 -18.83 8.89
C CYS A 60 37.55 -19.40 7.49
N HIS A 61 36.77 -20.49 7.36
CA HIS A 61 36.46 -21.21 6.12
C HIS A 61 37.70 -21.46 5.23
N ARG A 62 38.84 -21.81 5.83
CA ARG A 62 40.13 -22.02 5.15
C ARG A 62 40.63 -20.81 4.35
N ARG A 63 40.20 -19.59 4.70
CA ARG A 63 40.61 -18.35 4.04
C ARG A 63 41.95 -17.89 4.61
N ARG A 64 43.02 -18.08 3.84
CA ARG A 64 44.40 -17.74 4.21
C ARG A 64 44.56 -16.36 4.85
N HIS A 65 43.96 -15.32 4.26
CA HIS A 65 44.08 -13.95 4.79
C HIS A 65 43.35 -13.74 6.13
N THR A 66 42.25 -14.47 6.38
CA THR A 66 41.55 -14.42 7.66
C THR A 66 42.34 -15.20 8.72
N GLU A 67 42.89 -16.36 8.36
CA GLU A 67 43.75 -17.16 9.24
C GLU A 67 45.02 -16.41 9.65
N GLU A 68 45.64 -15.68 8.72
CA GLU A 68 46.79 -14.81 9.01
C GLU A 68 46.44 -13.73 10.03
N ARG A 69 45.21 -13.20 10.02
CA ARG A 69 44.71 -12.21 10.99
C ARG A 69 44.29 -12.81 12.33
N LEU A 70 44.05 -14.11 12.40
CA LEU A 70 43.78 -14.78 13.66
C LEU A 70 45.07 -14.96 14.49
N ARG A 71 46.24 -15.03 13.83
CA ARG A 71 47.54 -15.19 14.51
C ARG A 71 47.83 -14.01 15.43
N GLY A 72 48.30 -14.32 16.65
CA GLY A 72 48.65 -13.32 17.65
C GLY A 72 47.51 -12.91 18.58
N LEU A 73 46.31 -13.47 18.42
CA LEU A 73 45.22 -13.39 19.41
C LEU A 73 45.15 -14.68 20.23
N GLU A 74 44.76 -14.57 21.51
CA GLU A 74 44.44 -15.73 22.36
C GLU A 74 43.14 -16.37 21.86
N VAL A 75 43.16 -17.67 21.55
CA VAL A 75 41.98 -18.42 21.08
C VAL A 75 41.59 -19.44 22.13
N LEU A 76 40.33 -19.43 22.57
CA LEU A 76 39.81 -20.43 23.50
C LEU A 76 39.63 -21.78 22.80
N PRO A 77 39.82 -22.90 23.53
CA PRO A 77 39.47 -24.22 23.01
C PRO A 77 37.98 -24.27 22.66
N LEU A 78 37.66 -24.82 21.50
CA LEU A 78 36.28 -25.11 21.11
C LEU A 78 35.83 -26.43 21.75
N ALA A 79 34.53 -26.56 22.00
CA ALA A 79 33.93 -27.79 22.48
C ALA A 79 33.58 -28.70 21.28
N ASP A 80 34.23 -29.86 21.18
CA ASP A 80 33.92 -30.86 20.16
C ASP A 80 32.65 -31.64 20.52
N GLN A 81 31.73 -31.80 19.57
CA GLN A 81 30.45 -32.46 19.76
C GLN A 81 30.12 -33.38 18.60
N ASP A 82 29.78 -34.64 18.92
CA ASP A 82 29.28 -35.62 17.96
C ASP A 82 27.75 -35.46 17.82
N TYR A 83 27.29 -35.14 16.60
CA TYR A 83 25.85 -35.05 16.31
C TYR A 83 25.54 -35.60 14.93
N ARG A 84 24.54 -36.51 14.86
CA ARG A 84 24.10 -37.18 13.62
C ARG A 84 25.24 -37.78 12.76
N GLY A 85 26.27 -38.32 13.40
CA GLY A 85 27.41 -38.95 12.71
C GLY A 85 28.48 -37.99 12.18
N GLY A 86 28.40 -36.69 12.50
CA GLY A 86 29.44 -35.70 12.22
C GLY A 86 30.01 -35.06 13.49
N GLN A 87 31.26 -34.59 13.42
CA GLN A 87 31.94 -33.83 14.46
C GLN A 87 31.81 -32.33 14.20
N TYR A 88 31.34 -31.59 15.19
CA TYR A 88 31.15 -30.13 15.14
C TYR A 88 31.90 -29.46 16.29
N ALA A 89 32.62 -28.39 16.00
CA ALA A 89 33.31 -27.57 17.00
C ALA A 89 32.44 -26.36 17.35
N GLU A 90 32.11 -26.18 18.63
CA GLU A 90 31.22 -25.13 19.13
C GLU A 90 31.89 -24.23 20.19
N LEU A 91 31.29 -23.07 20.44
CA LEU A 91 31.74 -22.13 21.47
C LEU A 91 31.66 -22.76 22.87
N ASP A 92 32.80 -22.90 23.56
CA ASP A 92 32.81 -23.27 24.98
C ASP A 92 32.51 -22.06 25.87
N ARG A 93 31.21 -21.84 26.10
CA ARG A 93 30.72 -20.76 26.97
C ARG A 93 31.22 -20.89 28.41
N VAL A 94 31.39 -22.12 28.93
CA VAL A 94 31.79 -22.34 30.32
C VAL A 94 33.25 -21.95 30.51
N ALA A 95 34.12 -22.35 29.58
CA ALA A 95 35.52 -21.93 29.55
C ALA A 95 35.63 -20.40 29.41
N LEU A 96 34.83 -19.79 28.52
CA LEU A 96 34.80 -18.35 28.31
C LEU A 96 34.40 -17.58 29.59
N LEU A 97 33.30 -17.97 30.24
CA LEU A 97 32.83 -17.33 31.46
C LEU A 97 33.76 -17.56 32.65
N SER A 98 34.57 -18.62 32.63
CA SER A 98 35.60 -18.89 33.63
C SER A 98 36.85 -18.02 33.40
N ARG A 99 37.24 -17.80 32.14
CA ARG A 99 38.39 -16.96 31.74
C ARG A 99 38.15 -15.46 31.98
N ARG A 100 36.89 -15.00 31.87
CA ARG A 100 36.45 -13.61 32.08
C ARG A 100 37.32 -12.55 31.37
N PRO A 101 37.48 -12.63 30.04
CA PRO A 101 38.20 -11.59 29.29
C PRO A 101 37.46 -10.24 29.35
N GLN A 102 38.15 -9.15 29.03
CA GLN A 102 37.47 -7.86 28.86
C GLN A 102 36.64 -7.84 27.57
N VAL A 103 37.16 -8.44 26.50
CA VAL A 103 36.53 -8.47 25.18
C VAL A 103 36.60 -9.88 24.60
N VAL A 104 35.50 -10.38 24.06
CA VAL A 104 35.46 -11.64 23.32
C VAL A 104 34.98 -11.45 21.88
N LEU A 105 35.58 -12.17 20.94
CA LEU A 105 35.09 -12.30 19.57
C LEU A 105 34.23 -13.56 19.42
N ILE A 106 33.01 -13.38 18.94
CA ILE A 106 32.07 -14.48 18.66
C ILE A 106 31.49 -14.24 17.27
N ASP A 107 31.97 -14.98 16.27
CA ASP A 107 31.46 -14.90 14.90
C ASP A 107 30.12 -15.63 14.71
N GLU A 108 29.43 -15.33 13.61
CA GLU A 108 28.17 -15.96 13.20
C GLU A 108 27.07 -15.90 14.29
N LEU A 109 26.63 -14.70 14.64
CA LEU A 109 25.64 -14.47 15.71
C LEU A 109 24.32 -15.27 15.54
N ALA A 110 23.94 -15.53 14.28
CA ALA A 110 22.70 -16.21 13.91
C ALA A 110 22.73 -17.74 14.01
N HIS A 111 23.92 -18.30 14.28
CA HIS A 111 24.14 -19.73 14.30
C HIS A 111 23.20 -20.46 15.25
N THR A 112 22.75 -21.64 14.82
CA THR A 112 21.97 -22.55 15.65
C THR A 112 22.91 -23.55 16.31
N ASN A 113 22.99 -23.51 17.63
CA ASN A 113 23.89 -24.37 18.39
C ASN A 113 23.50 -25.85 18.22
N VAL A 114 24.49 -26.73 18.15
CA VAL A 114 24.28 -28.18 18.12
C VAL A 114 23.46 -28.64 19.35
N PRO A 115 22.36 -29.39 19.17
CA PRO A 115 21.58 -29.89 20.30
C PRO A 115 22.43 -30.70 21.28
N GLY A 116 22.46 -30.26 22.55
CA GLY A 116 23.21 -30.92 23.63
C GLY A 116 24.58 -30.31 23.96
N CYS A 117 25.09 -29.36 23.16
CA CYS A 117 26.40 -28.73 23.41
C CYS A 117 26.39 -27.61 24.46
N GLY A 118 25.20 -27.11 24.82
CA GLY A 118 25.04 -25.95 25.69
C GLY A 118 23.63 -25.82 26.26
N ARG A 119 23.37 -24.69 26.94
CA ARG A 119 22.06 -24.40 27.55
C ARG A 119 21.03 -23.90 26.55
N HIS A 120 21.50 -23.18 25.52
CA HIS A 120 20.65 -22.41 24.62
C HIS A 120 20.68 -22.96 23.20
N PRO A 121 19.56 -22.98 22.46
CA PRO A 121 19.49 -23.42 21.08
C PRO A 121 20.12 -22.44 20.07
N LYS A 122 20.29 -21.15 20.41
CA LYS A 122 20.81 -20.13 19.50
C LYS A 122 22.01 -19.39 20.11
N ARG A 123 23.02 -19.10 19.28
CA ARG A 123 24.26 -18.45 19.73
C ARG A 123 24.06 -17.05 20.29
N TRP A 124 23.08 -16.28 19.79
CA TRP A 124 22.75 -14.95 20.33
C TRP A 124 22.31 -15.00 21.80
N GLN A 125 21.74 -16.12 22.27
CA GLN A 125 21.36 -16.31 23.67
C GLN A 125 22.60 -16.59 24.54
N ASP A 126 23.61 -17.28 24.02
CA ASP A 126 24.90 -17.41 24.70
C ASP A 126 25.61 -16.06 24.79
N VAL A 127 25.53 -15.25 23.74
CA VAL A 127 26.05 -13.86 23.76
C VAL A 127 25.33 -13.02 24.82
N GLU A 128 24.02 -13.20 24.99
CA GLU A 128 23.27 -12.50 26.05
C GLU A 128 23.78 -12.85 27.45
N ASP A 129 24.04 -14.14 27.72
CA ASP A 129 24.66 -14.59 28.98
C ASP A 129 26.06 -14.01 29.19
N VAL A 130 26.86 -13.90 28.12
CA VAL A 130 28.22 -13.32 28.16
C VAL A 130 28.18 -11.82 28.45
N LEU A 131 27.27 -11.08 27.83
CA LEU A 131 27.06 -9.65 28.11
C LEU A 131 26.57 -9.44 29.54
N ALA A 132 25.67 -10.30 30.04
CA ALA A 132 25.20 -10.25 31.43
C ALA A 132 26.32 -10.51 32.45
N ALA A 133 27.38 -11.22 32.06
CA ALA A 133 28.59 -11.42 32.87
C ALA A 133 29.55 -10.22 32.89
N GLY A 134 29.24 -9.15 32.14
CA GLY A 134 30.06 -7.93 32.07
C GLY A 134 31.21 -7.99 31.07
N ILE A 135 31.18 -8.91 30.11
CA ILE A 135 32.21 -9.10 29.08
C ILE A 135 31.74 -8.40 27.79
N ASP A 136 32.58 -7.57 27.17
CA ASP A 136 32.25 -6.94 25.88
C ASP A 136 32.30 -7.98 24.76
N VAL A 137 31.30 -7.98 23.87
CA VAL A 137 31.23 -8.92 22.75
C VAL A 137 31.34 -8.17 21.42
N VAL A 138 32.23 -8.63 20.56
CA VAL A 138 32.31 -8.21 19.15
C VAL A 138 31.88 -9.38 18.28
N THR A 139 30.88 -9.15 17.43
CA THR A 139 30.25 -10.22 16.63
C THR A 139 29.96 -9.78 15.20
N THR A 140 29.59 -10.73 14.33
CA THR A 140 29.17 -10.45 12.97
C THR A 140 27.78 -11.00 12.66
N LEU A 141 27.07 -10.29 11.79
CA LEU A 141 25.71 -10.62 11.37
C LEU A 141 25.49 -10.23 9.90
N ASN A 142 24.71 -11.00 9.15
CA ASN A 142 24.21 -10.58 7.84
C ASN A 142 22.76 -10.13 7.96
N VAL A 143 22.34 -9.19 7.11
CA VAL A 143 20.95 -8.70 7.04
C VAL A 143 19.94 -9.83 6.81
N GLN A 144 20.32 -10.91 6.11
CA GLN A 144 19.48 -12.09 5.87
C GLN A 144 19.08 -12.87 7.13
N HIS A 145 19.83 -12.70 8.21
CA HIS A 145 19.59 -13.41 9.46
C HIS A 145 18.73 -12.59 10.43
N LEU A 146 18.28 -11.40 10.04
CA LEU A 146 17.31 -10.64 10.82
C LEU A 146 15.92 -11.26 10.63
N GLU A 147 15.25 -11.56 11.73
CA GLU A 147 13.95 -12.24 11.73
C GLU A 147 12.89 -11.44 10.95
N SER A 148 12.86 -10.10 11.08
CA SER A 148 11.89 -9.26 10.35
C SER A 148 12.08 -9.26 8.83
N LEU A 149 13.25 -9.67 8.34
CA LEU A 149 13.62 -9.61 6.93
C LEU A 149 13.70 -10.99 6.27
N SER A 150 13.48 -12.09 7.00
CA SER A 150 13.62 -13.46 6.48
C SER A 150 12.78 -13.69 5.22
N ASP A 151 11.50 -13.32 5.27
CA ASP A 151 10.53 -13.60 4.20
C ASP A 151 10.83 -12.77 2.94
N VAL A 152 11.30 -11.53 3.14
CA VAL A 152 11.67 -10.63 2.06
C VAL A 152 12.96 -11.12 1.39
N VAL A 153 13.92 -11.59 2.20
CA VAL A 153 15.20 -12.11 1.70
C VAL A 153 15.02 -13.44 0.98
N GLU A 154 14.13 -14.32 1.45
CA GLU A 154 13.78 -15.55 0.74
C GLU A 154 13.17 -15.25 -0.64
N LYS A 155 12.27 -14.26 -0.74
CA LYS A 155 11.72 -13.81 -2.03
C LYS A 155 12.78 -13.27 -2.99
N ILE A 156 13.81 -12.60 -2.47
CA ILE A 156 14.90 -12.04 -3.29
C ILE A 156 15.90 -13.13 -3.71
N THR A 157 16.27 -14.02 -2.78
CA THR A 157 17.39 -14.96 -2.98
C THR A 157 16.96 -16.36 -3.42
N GLY A 158 15.68 -16.72 -3.22
CA GLY A 158 15.13 -18.04 -3.49
C GLY A 158 15.55 -19.12 -2.49
N VAL A 159 16.21 -18.76 -1.39
CA VAL A 159 16.74 -19.70 -0.40
C VAL A 159 16.12 -19.40 0.97
N PRO A 160 15.39 -20.35 1.60
CA PRO A 160 14.82 -20.16 2.93
C PRO A 160 15.92 -19.98 3.97
N GLN A 161 15.73 -19.03 4.89
CA GLN A 161 16.69 -18.75 5.96
C GLN A 161 16.24 -19.39 7.28
N CYS A 162 16.90 -20.47 7.69
CA CYS A 162 16.60 -21.18 8.94
C CYS A 162 17.31 -20.59 10.18
N GLU A 163 18.36 -19.80 9.96
CA GLU A 163 19.16 -19.18 11.01
C GLU A 163 18.82 -17.71 11.15
N THR A 164 18.07 -17.38 12.20
CA THR A 164 17.57 -16.03 12.48
C THR A 164 17.94 -15.53 13.87
N VAL A 165 18.00 -14.20 14.00
CA VAL A 165 18.19 -13.44 15.24
C VAL A 165 17.08 -12.40 15.35
N PRO A 166 16.44 -12.24 16.52
CA PRO A 166 15.45 -11.20 16.73
C PRO A 166 16.04 -9.80 16.54
N ASP A 167 15.34 -8.96 15.79
CA ASP A 167 15.76 -7.58 15.51
C ASP A 167 16.04 -6.77 16.77
N GLU A 168 15.21 -6.94 17.81
CA GLU A 168 15.35 -6.25 19.09
C GLU A 168 16.69 -6.55 19.78
N PHE A 169 17.17 -7.80 19.70
CA PHE A 169 18.47 -8.17 20.26
C PHE A 169 19.60 -7.39 19.58
N VAL A 170 19.58 -7.34 18.24
CA VAL A 170 20.60 -6.64 17.44
C VAL A 170 20.50 -5.13 17.65
N ARG A 171 19.27 -4.59 17.76
CA ARG A 171 19.01 -3.18 18.07
C ARG A 171 19.43 -2.80 19.49
N ARG A 172 19.64 -3.73 20.43
CA ARG A 172 20.22 -3.36 21.74
C ARG A 172 21.73 -3.16 21.70
N ALA A 173 22.40 -3.48 20.58
CA ALA A 173 23.85 -3.32 20.47
C ALA A 173 24.30 -1.85 20.63
N ASP A 174 25.33 -1.62 21.45
CA ASP A 174 25.93 -0.30 21.66
C ASP A 174 26.48 0.30 20.36
N GLU A 175 27.01 -0.54 19.48
CA GLU A 175 27.59 -0.11 18.20
C GLU A 175 27.25 -1.10 17.09
N ILE A 176 26.73 -0.60 15.97
CA ILE A 176 26.51 -1.38 14.74
C ILE A 176 27.30 -0.72 13.61
N GLU A 177 28.26 -1.44 13.05
CA GLU A 177 29.08 -0.97 11.94
C GLU A 177 28.69 -1.71 10.65
N LEU A 178 28.20 -0.97 9.66
CA LEU A 178 27.88 -1.54 8.34
C LEU A 178 29.16 -1.80 7.54
N VAL A 179 29.40 -3.07 7.21
CA VAL A 179 30.48 -3.50 6.33
C VAL A 179 29.91 -3.66 4.92
N ASP A 180 30.07 -2.61 4.12
CA ASP A 180 29.53 -2.54 2.76
C ASP A 180 30.63 -2.63 1.69
N ILE A 181 30.31 -3.28 0.58
CA ILE A 181 31.13 -3.35 -0.62
C ILE A 181 30.20 -3.30 -1.85
N PRO A 182 30.55 -2.58 -2.93
CA PRO A 182 29.74 -2.56 -4.14
C PRO A 182 29.51 -3.99 -4.69
N PRO A 183 28.34 -4.29 -5.27
CA PRO A 183 28.03 -5.61 -5.84
C PRO A 183 29.08 -6.14 -6.81
N GLU A 184 29.63 -5.32 -7.72
CA GLU A 184 30.70 -5.79 -8.62
C GLU A 184 32.01 -6.04 -7.87
N GLY A 185 32.26 -5.32 -6.78
CA GLY A 185 33.38 -5.54 -5.88
C GLY A 185 33.29 -6.91 -5.20
N LEU A 186 32.12 -7.27 -4.68
CA LEU A 186 31.90 -8.58 -4.05
C LEU A 186 32.04 -9.72 -5.05
N ARG A 187 31.40 -9.59 -6.23
CA ARG A 187 31.48 -10.60 -7.29
C ARG A 187 32.91 -10.80 -7.79
N ARG A 188 33.70 -9.72 -7.94
CA ARG A 188 35.13 -9.84 -8.25
C ARG A 188 35.89 -10.60 -7.18
N ARG A 189 35.67 -10.30 -5.89
CA ARG A 189 36.32 -11.04 -4.79
C ARG A 189 35.97 -12.52 -4.80
N MET A 190 34.73 -12.87 -5.13
CA MET A 190 34.31 -14.26 -5.31
C MET A 190 34.99 -14.93 -6.50
N ALA A 191 35.02 -14.29 -7.67
CA ALA A 191 35.65 -14.83 -8.88
C ALA A 191 37.17 -15.09 -8.69
N HIS A 192 37.82 -14.35 -7.79
CA HIS A 192 39.23 -14.56 -7.44
C HIS A 192 39.42 -15.62 -6.33
N GLY A 193 38.38 -16.34 -5.92
CA GLY A 193 38.46 -17.41 -4.90
C GLY A 193 38.61 -16.92 -3.45
N ASN A 194 38.39 -15.62 -3.18
CA ASN A 194 38.62 -15.05 -1.83
C ASN A 194 37.45 -15.26 -0.85
N VAL A 195 36.37 -15.93 -1.27
CA VAL A 195 35.11 -16.04 -0.50
C VAL A 195 34.62 -17.48 -0.38
N TYR A 196 34.62 -18.25 -1.49
CA TYR A 196 34.23 -19.66 -1.58
C TYR A 196 35.31 -20.48 -2.31
N PRO A 197 35.39 -21.81 -2.05
CA PRO A 197 36.23 -22.71 -2.84
C PRO A 197 35.78 -22.79 -4.31
N PRO A 198 36.71 -23.03 -5.26
CA PRO A 198 36.48 -22.90 -6.70
C PRO A 198 35.25 -23.64 -7.23
N GLU A 199 34.98 -24.84 -6.69
CA GLU A 199 33.89 -25.70 -7.16
C GLU A 199 32.47 -25.13 -6.90
N ARG A 200 32.31 -24.18 -5.96
CA ARG A 200 31.00 -23.60 -5.59
C ARG A 200 30.78 -22.18 -6.13
N ILE A 201 31.75 -21.61 -6.85
CA ILE A 201 31.72 -20.20 -7.27
C ILE A 201 30.66 -19.97 -8.35
N ASP A 202 30.62 -20.79 -9.39
CA ASP A 202 29.74 -20.55 -10.55
C ASP A 202 28.26 -20.68 -10.21
N ALA A 203 27.88 -21.71 -9.43
CA ALA A 203 26.52 -21.89 -8.93
C ALA A 203 26.08 -20.74 -8.00
N SER A 204 26.97 -20.29 -7.10
CA SER A 204 26.66 -19.19 -6.19
C SER A 204 26.51 -17.85 -6.92
N LEU A 205 27.36 -17.59 -7.93
CA LEU A 205 27.29 -16.39 -8.77
C LEU A 205 26.04 -16.35 -9.66
N ALA A 206 25.54 -17.51 -10.08
CA ALA A 206 24.35 -17.64 -10.91
C ALA A 206 23.03 -17.53 -10.15
N HIS A 207 23.00 -17.71 -8.82
CA HIS A 207 21.77 -17.66 -8.01
C HIS A 207 21.81 -16.57 -6.94
N TYR A 208 22.51 -16.80 -5.82
CA TYR A 208 22.50 -15.89 -4.67
C TYR A 208 23.19 -14.55 -4.96
N PHE A 209 24.34 -14.56 -5.63
CA PHE A 209 25.18 -13.36 -5.86
C PHE A 209 24.89 -12.63 -7.18
N ARG A 210 23.64 -12.67 -7.65
CA ARG A 210 23.18 -11.87 -8.79
C ARG A 210 23.27 -10.36 -8.44
N PRO A 211 23.62 -9.48 -9.40
CA PRO A 211 23.67 -8.04 -9.15
C PRO A 211 22.37 -7.48 -8.55
N GLY A 212 21.21 -7.90 -9.05
CA GLY A 212 19.91 -7.48 -8.52
C GLY A 212 19.72 -7.86 -7.05
N ASN A 213 20.03 -9.11 -6.69
CA ASN A 213 19.91 -9.60 -5.32
C ASN A 213 20.84 -8.84 -4.37
N LEU A 214 22.09 -8.59 -4.79
CA LEU A 214 23.05 -7.86 -3.97
C LEU A 214 22.68 -6.38 -3.79
N ILE A 215 22.08 -5.75 -4.80
CA ILE A 215 21.55 -4.37 -4.68
C ILE A 215 20.41 -4.35 -3.68
N ALA A 216 19.45 -5.28 -3.79
CA ALA A 216 18.30 -5.36 -2.89
C ALA A 216 18.72 -5.64 -1.44
N LEU A 217 19.63 -6.59 -1.20
CA LEU A 217 20.16 -6.87 0.13
C LEU A 217 20.92 -5.68 0.73
N ARG A 218 21.64 -4.92 -0.09
CA ARG A 218 22.32 -3.70 0.33
C ARG A 218 21.33 -2.60 0.71
N GLU A 219 20.27 -2.43 -0.07
CA GLU A 219 19.19 -1.49 0.23
C GLU A 219 18.49 -1.85 1.55
N LEU A 220 18.14 -3.13 1.75
CA LEU A 220 17.54 -3.61 3.00
C LEU A 220 18.45 -3.35 4.20
N ALA A 221 19.76 -3.60 4.07
CA ALA A 221 20.71 -3.34 5.16
C ALA A 221 20.80 -1.85 5.51
N LEU A 222 20.77 -0.96 4.51
CA LEU A 222 20.79 0.49 4.71
C LEU A 222 19.48 1.01 5.32
N LEU A 223 18.33 0.54 4.83
CA LEU A 223 17.02 0.91 5.37
C LEU A 223 16.86 0.45 6.82
N TRP A 224 17.27 -0.78 7.12
CA TRP A 224 17.19 -1.32 8.49
C TRP A 224 18.06 -0.51 9.46
N LEU A 225 19.29 -0.16 9.04
CA LEU A 225 20.20 0.67 9.83
C LEU A 225 19.66 2.10 10.02
N ALA A 226 19.07 2.69 8.98
CA ALA A 226 18.43 4.01 9.07
C ALA A 226 17.30 4.02 10.11
N GLY A 227 16.46 2.99 10.13
CA GLY A 227 15.39 2.85 11.13
C GLY A 227 15.91 2.78 12.58
N ARG A 228 17.13 2.26 12.82
CA ARG A 228 17.74 2.25 14.15
C ARG A 228 18.22 3.64 14.59
N VAL A 229 18.73 4.45 13.66
CA VAL A 229 19.17 5.81 13.97
C VAL A 229 18.00 6.65 14.49
N ASP A 230 16.82 6.50 13.87
CA ASP A 230 15.59 7.20 14.29
C ASP A 230 15.15 6.82 15.71
N GLU A 231 15.20 5.54 16.08
CA GLU A 231 14.86 5.06 17.44
C GLU A 231 15.87 5.53 18.50
N THR A 232 17.17 5.48 18.19
CA THR A 232 18.22 5.91 19.13
C THR A 232 18.12 7.41 19.41
N LEU A 233 17.81 8.20 18.38
CA LEU A 233 17.52 9.62 18.51
C LEU A 233 16.25 9.85 19.33
N HIS A 234 15.21 9.03 19.15
CA HIS A 234 13.98 9.12 19.94
C HIS A 234 14.21 8.85 21.44
N THR A 235 14.96 7.80 21.78
CA THR A 235 15.30 7.48 23.19
C THR A 235 16.18 8.55 23.82
N TYR A 236 17.19 9.06 23.08
CA TYR A 236 18.04 10.15 23.55
C TYR A 236 17.22 11.42 23.88
N ARG A 237 16.21 11.74 23.06
CA ARG A 237 15.29 12.89 23.28
C ARG A 237 14.45 12.74 24.54
N ILE A 238 13.90 11.55 24.79
CA ILE A 238 13.10 11.26 25.99
C ILE A 238 13.96 11.34 27.25
N GLU A 239 15.14 10.72 27.24
CA GLU A 239 16.02 10.66 28.42
C GLU A 239 16.65 12.00 28.78
N HIS A 240 16.95 12.86 27.79
CA HIS A 240 17.61 14.14 28.02
C HIS A 240 16.64 15.33 28.06
N GLY A 241 15.33 15.11 27.90
CA GLY A 241 14.31 16.16 28.01
C GLY A 241 14.53 17.34 27.05
N ILE A 242 15.13 17.08 25.88
CA ILE A 242 15.45 18.12 24.89
C ILE A 242 14.18 18.42 24.09
N GLY A 243 13.53 19.52 24.45
CA GLY A 243 12.27 20.00 23.87
C GLY A 243 12.40 20.74 22.53
N ASP A 244 13.56 20.77 21.89
CA ASP A 244 13.75 21.54 20.66
C ASP A 244 13.90 20.65 19.43
N VAL A 245 13.12 21.05 18.42
CA VAL A 245 12.84 20.37 17.15
C VAL A 245 14.13 20.20 16.34
N TRP A 246 14.61 18.97 16.20
CA TRP A 246 15.52 18.66 15.10
C TRP A 246 14.68 18.49 13.83
N GLU A 247 14.60 19.58 13.07
CA GLU A 247 13.83 19.76 11.84
C GLU A 247 14.40 18.92 10.68
N THR A 248 14.11 17.63 10.64
CA THR A 248 14.37 16.81 9.42
C THR A 248 13.15 16.64 8.53
N ARG A 249 11.94 17.00 9.00
CA ARG A 249 10.71 16.95 8.20
C ARG A 249 10.04 18.33 8.17
N GLU A 250 10.06 18.98 7.01
CA GLU A 250 9.32 20.23 6.80
C GLU A 250 7.82 19.92 6.78
N ARG A 251 7.03 20.47 7.71
CA ARG A 251 5.56 20.41 7.68
C ARG A 251 5.04 21.75 7.16
N VAL A 252 4.60 21.75 5.90
CA VAL A 252 4.23 22.97 5.18
C VAL A 252 2.73 23.08 5.07
N VAL A 253 2.15 24.11 5.69
CA VAL A 253 0.72 24.43 5.59
C VAL A 253 0.49 25.43 4.45
N VAL A 254 -0.46 25.17 3.56
CA VAL A 254 -0.89 26.09 2.50
C VAL A 254 -2.33 26.52 2.70
N ALA A 255 -2.57 27.83 2.78
CA ALA A 255 -3.93 28.36 2.93
C ALA A 255 -4.62 28.50 1.57
N LEU A 256 -5.80 27.89 1.43
CA LEU A 256 -6.60 27.89 0.22
C LEU A 256 -7.84 28.77 0.35
N THR A 257 -7.93 29.76 -0.54
CA THR A 257 -9.05 30.73 -0.64
C THR A 257 -10.15 30.28 -1.60
N GLY A 258 -9.92 29.21 -2.38
CA GLY A 258 -10.83 28.73 -3.43
C GLY A 258 -10.83 29.56 -4.72
N GLY A 259 -9.86 30.47 -4.87
CA GLY A 259 -9.58 31.20 -6.11
C GLY A 259 -8.56 30.49 -7.01
N PRO A 260 -8.41 30.90 -8.29
CA PRO A 260 -7.49 30.28 -9.25
C PRO A 260 -6.01 30.36 -8.84
N GLU A 261 -5.65 31.17 -7.85
CA GLU A 261 -4.32 31.23 -7.25
C GLU A 261 -3.92 29.95 -6.50
N GLY A 262 -4.88 29.14 -6.04
CA GLY A 262 -4.61 27.98 -5.18
C GLY A 262 -3.68 26.94 -5.82
N GLU A 263 -3.78 26.72 -7.13
CA GLU A 263 -2.86 25.80 -7.83
C GLU A 263 -1.39 26.25 -7.71
N THR A 264 -1.14 27.56 -7.86
CA THR A 264 0.23 28.09 -7.75
C THR A 264 0.76 28.00 -6.33
N LEU A 265 -0.11 28.20 -5.33
CA LEU A 265 0.23 28.07 -3.93
C LEU A 265 0.56 26.61 -3.57
N ILE A 266 -0.28 25.66 -4.01
CA ILE A 266 -0.10 24.23 -3.76
C ILE A 266 1.22 23.73 -4.37
N ARG A 267 1.48 24.03 -5.65
CA ARG A 267 2.72 23.59 -6.32
C ARG A 267 3.97 24.19 -5.66
N ARG A 268 3.88 25.42 -5.14
CA ARG A 268 4.99 26.05 -4.43
C ARG A 268 5.19 25.46 -3.04
N ALA A 269 4.12 25.18 -2.31
CA ALA A 269 4.16 24.51 -1.01
C ALA A 269 4.70 23.07 -1.14
N ALA A 270 4.26 22.31 -2.14
CA ALA A 270 4.79 20.98 -2.44
C ALA A 270 6.29 20.99 -2.76
N ARG A 271 6.77 22.01 -3.48
CA ARG A 271 8.21 22.19 -3.74
C ARG A 271 9.01 22.56 -2.50
N ILE A 272 8.38 23.20 -1.52
CA ILE A 272 9.01 23.49 -0.22
C ILE A 272 9.10 22.17 0.55
N ALA A 273 7.96 21.51 0.80
CA ALA A 273 7.90 20.23 1.51
C ALA A 273 8.83 19.15 0.92
N GLY A 274 8.96 19.08 -0.41
CA GLY A 274 9.82 18.13 -1.10
C GLY A 274 11.33 18.41 -1.02
N ARG A 275 11.80 19.47 -0.36
CA ARG A 275 13.25 19.72 -0.16
C ARG A 275 13.84 18.87 0.96
N SER A 276 13.00 18.43 1.89
CA SER A 276 13.39 17.65 3.05
C SER A 276 12.83 16.23 2.92
N ALA A 277 13.66 15.23 3.22
CA ALA A 277 13.27 13.83 3.14
C ALA A 277 12.14 13.54 4.16
N GLY A 278 10.94 13.28 3.65
CA GLY A 278 9.74 13.05 4.49
C GLY A 278 8.98 14.32 4.90
N GLY A 279 9.09 15.41 4.14
CA GLY A 279 8.26 16.60 4.36
C GLY A 279 6.77 16.34 4.09
N GLU A 280 5.90 16.99 4.87
CA GLU A 280 4.44 16.86 4.80
C GLU A 280 3.81 18.13 4.21
N LEU A 281 2.84 17.94 3.31
CA LEU A 281 2.04 19.02 2.75
C LEU A 281 0.63 18.99 3.35
N LEU A 282 0.25 20.10 3.98
CA LEU A 282 -1.07 20.29 4.60
C LEU A 282 -1.78 21.45 3.91
N ALA A 283 -2.92 21.20 3.28
CA ALA A 283 -3.73 22.27 2.70
C ALA A 283 -4.92 22.59 3.59
N VAL A 284 -5.12 23.86 3.95
CA VAL A 284 -6.20 24.29 4.84
C VAL A 284 -7.12 25.30 4.15
N HIS A 285 -8.43 25.03 4.20
CA HIS A 285 -9.47 25.97 3.80
C HIS A 285 -10.28 26.40 5.03
N VAL A 286 -10.41 27.72 5.25
CA VAL A 286 -11.25 28.24 6.33
C VAL A 286 -12.64 28.59 5.80
N ALA A 287 -13.62 27.74 6.11
CA ALA A 287 -15.02 27.96 5.80
C ALA A 287 -15.66 28.92 6.81
N ARG A 288 -16.25 30.03 6.34
CA ARG A 288 -17.06 30.92 7.19
C ARG A 288 -18.53 30.57 7.06
N SER A 289 -19.31 30.76 8.12
CA SER A 289 -20.78 30.57 8.11
C SER A 289 -21.51 31.45 7.07
N ASP A 290 -20.87 32.52 6.61
CA ASP A 290 -21.39 33.48 5.62
C ASP A 290 -20.78 33.32 4.20
N ALA A 291 -19.86 32.38 3.99
CA ALA A 291 -19.03 32.32 2.77
C ALA A 291 -19.78 31.90 1.48
N LEU A 292 -20.99 31.34 1.59
CA LEU A 292 -21.80 30.95 0.42
C LEU A 292 -22.39 32.15 -0.35
N ALA A 293 -22.33 33.37 0.21
CA ALA A 293 -22.77 34.58 -0.50
C ALA A 293 -21.74 35.10 -1.53
N ALA A 294 -20.53 34.52 -1.60
CA ALA A 294 -19.44 35.09 -2.36
C ALA A 294 -18.59 34.09 -3.12
N GLY A 295 -19.02 33.76 -4.34
CA GLY A 295 -18.14 33.56 -5.50
C GLY A 295 -17.04 32.49 -5.41
N VAL A 296 -16.94 31.73 -4.32
CA VAL A 296 -16.01 30.62 -4.17
C VAL A 296 -16.48 29.52 -5.10
N SER A 297 -15.68 29.23 -6.12
CA SER A 297 -15.96 28.11 -7.02
C SER A 297 -15.68 26.82 -6.26
N GLN A 298 -16.72 26.11 -5.85
CA GLN A 298 -16.57 24.79 -5.25
C GLN A 298 -15.84 23.81 -6.19
N ALA A 299 -15.98 23.99 -7.51
CA ALA A 299 -15.23 23.23 -8.50
C ALA A 299 -13.71 23.53 -8.42
N ALA A 300 -13.33 24.77 -8.14
CA ALA A 300 -11.91 25.13 -7.95
C ALA A 300 -11.34 24.53 -6.65
N LEU A 301 -12.11 24.52 -5.55
CA LEU A 301 -11.69 23.86 -4.31
C LEU A 301 -11.57 22.34 -4.48
N ALA A 302 -12.48 21.71 -5.23
CA ALA A 302 -12.39 20.28 -5.53
C ALA A 302 -11.15 19.94 -6.38
N ALA A 303 -10.85 20.76 -7.40
CA ALA A 303 -9.64 20.60 -8.20
C ALA A 303 -8.36 20.84 -7.39
N GLN A 304 -8.37 21.82 -6.48
CA GLN A 304 -7.26 22.10 -5.57
C GLN A 304 -7.04 20.97 -4.56
N ARG A 305 -8.11 20.38 -4.03
CA ARG A 305 -8.03 19.21 -3.17
C ARG A 305 -7.42 18.02 -3.89
N ALA A 306 -7.92 17.70 -5.09
CA ALA A 306 -7.36 16.62 -5.90
C ALA A 306 -5.86 16.85 -6.17
N LEU A 307 -5.46 18.08 -6.49
CA LEU A 307 -4.06 18.42 -6.70
C LEU A 307 -3.19 18.25 -5.44
N VAL A 308 -3.73 18.52 -4.24
CA VAL A 308 -3.01 18.30 -2.98
C VAL A 308 -2.83 16.81 -2.72
N GLU A 309 -3.90 16.02 -2.91
CA GLU A 309 -3.89 14.56 -2.73
C GLU A 309 -2.93 13.89 -3.75
N ASP A 310 -2.94 14.31 -5.02
CA ASP A 310 -2.00 13.85 -6.07
C ASP A 310 -0.52 14.13 -5.72
N LEU A 311 -0.26 15.19 -4.97
CA LEU A 311 1.07 15.58 -4.51
C LEU A 311 1.44 14.93 -3.17
N GLY A 312 0.64 14.00 -2.66
CA GLY A 312 0.86 13.28 -1.40
C GLY A 312 0.58 14.11 -0.15
N GLY A 313 -0.16 15.22 -0.27
CA GLY A 313 -0.57 16.07 0.85
C GLY A 313 -1.97 15.76 1.37
N SER A 314 -2.32 16.29 2.54
CA SER A 314 -3.67 16.16 3.12
C SER A 314 -4.44 17.48 3.09
N TYR A 315 -5.76 17.40 2.87
CA TYR A 315 -6.65 18.57 2.78
C TYR A 315 -7.57 18.66 3.99
N HIS A 316 -7.62 19.84 4.61
CA HIS A 316 -8.36 20.16 5.82
C HIS A 316 -9.30 21.33 5.61
N SER A 317 -10.51 21.25 6.17
CA SER A 317 -11.50 22.33 6.13
C SER A 317 -11.87 22.72 7.56
N VAL A 318 -11.45 23.92 7.98
CA VAL A 318 -11.68 24.45 9.32
C VAL A 318 -12.81 25.47 9.28
N VAL A 319 -13.71 25.44 10.27
CA VAL A 319 -14.78 26.44 10.38
C VAL A 319 -14.32 27.55 11.32
N GLY A 320 -14.26 28.79 10.83
CA GLY A 320 -13.79 29.92 11.63
C GLY A 320 -14.32 31.27 11.15
N ASP A 321 -14.78 32.10 12.08
CA ASP A 321 -15.27 33.45 11.78
C ASP A 321 -14.11 34.42 11.44
N GLU A 322 -12.95 34.21 12.07
CA GLU A 322 -11.71 34.96 11.85
C GLU A 322 -10.65 34.08 11.16
N VAL A 323 -10.48 34.30 9.86
CA VAL A 323 -9.55 33.52 9.03
C VAL A 323 -8.09 33.57 9.50
N PRO A 324 -7.50 34.73 9.87
CA PRO A 324 -6.11 34.77 10.31
C PRO A 324 -5.84 33.90 11.54
N THR A 325 -6.69 34.02 12.55
CA THR A 325 -6.58 33.27 13.81
C THR A 325 -6.75 31.78 13.57
N ALA A 326 -7.78 31.38 12.83
CA ALA A 326 -8.02 29.97 12.50
C ALA A 326 -6.90 29.33 11.68
N LEU A 327 -6.18 30.09 10.84
CA LEU A 327 -5.02 29.59 10.09
C LEU A 327 -3.82 29.35 10.98
N VAL A 328 -3.54 30.26 11.93
CA VAL A 328 -2.43 30.12 12.87
C VAL A 328 -2.72 29.02 13.87
N ASP A 329 -3.92 28.97 14.44
CA ASP A 329 -4.33 27.91 15.37
C ASP A 329 -4.19 26.51 14.74
N PHE A 330 -4.61 26.37 13.47
CA PHE A 330 -4.42 25.14 12.72
C PHE A 330 -2.94 24.81 12.48
N ALA A 331 -2.14 25.81 12.09
CA ALA A 331 -0.71 25.61 11.85
C ALA A 331 0.04 25.22 13.13
N VAL A 332 -0.30 25.80 14.28
CA VAL A 332 0.25 25.44 15.60
C VAL A 332 -0.20 24.04 16.01
N ALA A 333 -1.49 23.71 15.87
CA ALA A 333 -2.02 22.39 16.22
C ALA A 333 -1.35 21.26 15.42
N GLU A 334 -1.03 21.52 14.15
CA GLU A 334 -0.32 20.59 13.27
C GLU A 334 1.21 20.73 13.32
N ASN A 335 1.77 21.44 14.31
CA ASN A 335 3.22 21.66 14.44
C ASN A 335 3.90 22.03 13.11
N ALA A 336 3.29 22.95 12.35
CA ALA A 336 3.76 23.36 11.05
C ALA A 336 5.01 24.22 11.16
N THR A 337 6.04 23.93 10.38
CA THR A 337 7.26 24.74 10.32
C THR A 337 7.09 25.94 9.39
N GLN A 338 6.23 25.83 8.37
CA GLN A 338 5.99 26.90 7.39
C GLN A 338 4.51 27.07 7.05
N LEU A 339 4.11 28.31 6.81
CA LEU A 339 2.77 28.69 6.37
C LEU A 339 2.80 29.50 5.06
N VAL A 340 2.30 28.91 3.97
CA VAL A 340 2.28 29.50 2.63
C VAL A 340 0.96 30.23 2.38
N LEU A 341 1.05 31.53 2.07
CA LEU A 341 -0.09 32.41 1.83
C LEU A 341 0.03 33.14 0.49
N GLY A 342 -1.10 33.35 -0.20
CA GLY A 342 -1.16 34.20 -1.40
C GLY A 342 -1.17 35.70 -1.06
N THR A 343 -0.40 36.51 -1.81
CA THR A 343 -0.43 37.97 -1.66
C THR A 343 -1.66 38.59 -2.33
N SER A 344 -2.40 39.46 -1.62
CA SER A 344 -3.49 40.27 -2.20
C SER A 344 -3.07 41.75 -2.32
N ARG A 345 -3.13 42.33 -3.52
CA ARG A 345 -2.88 43.77 -3.75
C ARG A 345 -4.17 44.58 -3.54
N ARG A 346 -4.28 45.30 -2.41
CA ARG A 346 -5.39 46.25 -2.11
C ARG A 346 -5.06 47.68 -2.54
N ARG A 347 -6.05 48.45 -3.03
CA ARG A 347 -5.94 49.90 -3.30
C ARG A 347 -5.84 50.70 -1.99
N ARG A 348 -5.13 51.84 -2.00
CA ARG A 348 -4.81 52.65 -0.80
C ARG A 348 -6.06 53.06 0.02
N LEU A 349 -7.16 53.40 -0.66
CA LEU A 349 -8.43 53.81 -0.02
C LEU A 349 -9.15 52.66 0.70
N GLU A 350 -9.12 51.45 0.15
CA GLU A 350 -9.76 50.27 0.77
C GLU A 350 -9.00 49.84 2.03
N ARG A 351 -7.67 49.98 2.04
CA ARG A 351 -6.81 49.69 3.20
C ARG A 351 -7.09 50.63 4.37
N PHE A 352 -7.44 51.89 4.09
CA PHE A 352 -7.79 52.88 5.13
C PHE A 352 -9.15 52.60 5.78
N LEU A 353 -10.14 52.12 5.01
CA LEU A 353 -11.52 51.90 5.49
C LEU A 353 -11.74 50.54 6.16
N THR A 354 -10.95 49.51 5.85
CA THR A 354 -11.21 48.11 6.26
C THR A 354 -10.14 47.49 7.17
N GLY A 355 -9.07 48.20 7.49
CA GLY A 355 -8.01 47.72 8.41
C GLY A 355 -6.94 46.82 7.75
N ARG A 356 -6.08 46.23 8.61
CA ARG A 356 -4.95 45.35 8.23
C ARG A 356 -5.42 44.11 7.43
N GLY A 357 -4.56 43.63 6.53
CA GLY A 357 -4.86 42.47 5.68
C GLY A 357 -4.67 41.13 6.40
N ILE A 358 -5.26 40.05 5.86
CA ILE A 358 -5.12 38.69 6.43
C ILE A 358 -3.64 38.29 6.55
N GLY A 359 -2.81 38.54 5.52
CA GLY A 359 -1.38 38.25 5.58
C GLY A 359 -0.61 39.05 6.63
N GLU A 360 -0.94 40.34 6.83
CA GLU A 360 -0.31 41.16 7.89
C GLU A 360 -0.71 40.68 9.29
N THR A 361 -1.97 40.26 9.47
CA THR A 361 -2.45 39.71 10.74
C THR A 361 -1.84 38.35 11.04
N VAL A 362 -1.71 37.46 10.04
CA VAL A 362 -1.08 36.14 10.22
C VAL A 362 0.40 36.28 10.58
N VAL A 363 1.16 37.15 9.90
CA VAL A 363 2.57 37.41 10.26
C VAL A 363 2.70 37.95 11.68
N ALA A 364 1.76 38.77 12.15
CA ALA A 364 1.79 39.28 13.51
C ALA A 364 1.41 38.23 14.59
N LEU A 365 0.71 37.16 14.20
CA LEU A 365 0.27 36.09 15.09
C LEU A 365 1.18 34.84 15.03
N SER A 366 2.02 34.73 14.00
CA SER A 366 2.94 33.60 13.81
C SER A 366 4.28 33.95 14.47
N GLU A 367 4.49 33.53 15.72
CA GLU A 367 5.76 33.76 16.42
C GLU A 367 6.86 32.81 15.92
N ASP A 368 6.60 31.50 15.95
CA ASP A 368 7.60 30.46 15.63
C ASP A 368 7.40 29.78 14.25
N ILE A 369 6.47 30.28 13.42
CA ILE A 369 6.12 29.68 12.12
C ILE A 369 6.54 30.61 10.98
N ASP A 370 7.35 30.11 10.05
CA ASP A 370 7.81 30.87 8.89
C ASP A 370 6.68 31.12 7.88
N VAL A 371 6.26 32.38 7.71
CA VAL A 371 5.17 32.74 6.80
C VAL A 371 5.71 33.10 5.41
N HIS A 372 5.45 32.24 4.42
CA HIS A 372 5.91 32.41 3.04
C HIS A 372 4.84 33.05 2.14
N MET A 373 5.02 34.33 1.82
CA MET A 373 4.09 35.09 0.95
C MET A 373 4.41 34.87 -0.53
N VAL A 374 3.49 34.29 -1.29
CA VAL A 374 3.65 33.97 -2.71
C VAL A 374 2.92 34.99 -3.59
N THR A 375 3.68 35.69 -4.43
CA THR A 375 3.15 36.52 -5.52
C THR A 375 2.80 35.67 -6.74
N HIS A 376 1.64 35.88 -7.34
CA HIS A 376 1.17 35.17 -8.53
C HIS A 376 0.77 36.14 -9.64
N GLU A 377 0.90 35.76 -10.92
CA GLU A 377 0.60 36.61 -12.09
C GLU A 377 -0.86 37.11 -12.15
N ARG A 378 -1.76 36.43 -11.43
CA ARG A 378 -3.19 36.80 -11.31
C ARG A 378 -3.51 37.66 -10.08
N ALA A 379 -2.49 38.22 -9.40
CA ALA A 379 -2.63 39.11 -8.25
C ALA A 379 -3.26 40.46 -8.66
N GLY A 380 -4.56 40.44 -8.92
CA GLY A 380 -5.32 41.59 -9.40
C GLY A 380 -6.76 41.31 -9.88
N HIS A 381 -7.15 40.04 -10.09
CA HIS A 381 -8.47 39.70 -10.65
C HIS A 381 -9.35 38.79 -9.78
N GLY A 382 -8.90 38.41 -8.59
CA GLY A 382 -9.75 37.73 -7.61
C GLY A 382 -10.83 38.68 -7.09
N ARG A 383 -12.11 38.38 -7.35
CA ARG A 383 -13.23 39.12 -6.74
C ARG A 383 -13.17 38.93 -5.22
N LEU A 384 -13.24 40.07 -4.52
CA LEU A 384 -13.20 40.20 -3.06
C LEU A 384 -14.11 39.19 -2.34
N LEU A 385 -13.57 38.54 -1.30
CA LEU A 385 -14.37 38.01 -0.20
C LEU A 385 -15.11 39.19 0.47
N PRO A 386 -16.44 39.12 0.68
CA PRO A 386 -17.17 40.22 1.26
C PRO A 386 -16.83 40.33 2.74
N SER A 387 -16.50 41.54 3.15
CA SER A 387 -16.61 41.98 4.53
C SER A 387 -18.06 41.83 5.00
N ARG A 388 -18.23 41.44 6.27
CA ARG A 388 -19.47 41.55 7.06
C ARG A 388 -20.24 42.82 6.63
N ARG A 389 -21.54 42.67 6.33
CA ARG A 389 -22.57 43.72 6.07
C ARG A 389 -22.91 44.11 4.62
N ARG A 390 -23.13 43.18 3.67
CA ARG A 390 -23.78 43.56 2.39
C ARG A 390 -24.86 42.58 1.96
N THR A 391 -26.11 42.88 2.29
CA THR A 391 -27.31 42.12 1.87
C THR A 391 -28.08 42.77 0.72
N LEU A 392 -27.58 43.85 0.11
CA LEU A 392 -28.23 44.50 -1.04
C LEU A 392 -27.21 44.80 -2.15
N PRO A 393 -27.56 44.58 -3.44
CA PRO A 393 -26.71 44.94 -4.57
C PRO A 393 -26.45 46.45 -4.58
N THR A 394 -25.25 46.86 -4.97
CA THR A 394 -24.78 48.27 -4.95
C THR A 394 -25.72 49.22 -5.70
N THR A 395 -26.39 48.73 -6.75
CA THR A 395 -27.41 49.48 -7.49
C THR A 395 -28.64 49.80 -6.64
N ARG A 396 -29.14 48.86 -5.82
CA ARG A 396 -30.30 49.08 -4.93
C ARG A 396 -29.95 49.91 -3.69
N LEU A 397 -28.70 49.87 -3.25
CA LEU A 397 -28.23 50.63 -2.09
C LEU A 397 -28.25 52.15 -2.33
N VAL A 398 -28.03 52.57 -3.59
CA VAL A 398 -28.03 53.99 -3.99
C VAL A 398 -29.36 54.36 -4.65
N ALA A 399 -29.89 53.53 -5.55
CA ALA A 399 -31.13 53.83 -6.26
C ALA A 399 -32.35 53.87 -5.32
N GLY A 400 -32.39 53.05 -4.27
CA GLY A 400 -33.49 53.01 -3.31
C GLY A 400 -33.67 54.34 -2.55
N PRO A 401 -32.65 54.82 -1.82
CA PRO A 401 -32.72 56.10 -1.10
C PRO A 401 -32.98 57.28 -2.04
N VAL A 402 -32.36 57.28 -3.23
CA VAL A 402 -32.59 58.33 -4.25
C VAL A 402 -34.04 58.32 -4.72
N ALA A 403 -34.62 57.14 -5.02
CA ALA A 403 -36.03 57.03 -5.39
C ALA A 403 -36.97 57.45 -4.25
N GLY A 404 -36.59 57.20 -2.99
CA GLY A 404 -37.36 57.62 -1.83
C GLY A 404 -37.47 59.13 -1.65
N VAL A 405 -36.49 59.90 -2.12
CA VAL A 405 -36.60 61.37 -2.15
C VAL A 405 -37.25 61.84 -3.45
N LEU A 406 -36.84 61.29 -4.59
CA LEU A 406 -37.22 61.79 -5.91
C LEU A 406 -38.70 61.56 -6.24
N LEU A 407 -39.25 60.38 -5.97
CA LEU A 407 -40.62 60.03 -6.37
C LEU A 407 -41.69 60.83 -5.61
N PRO A 408 -41.61 61.03 -4.27
CA PRO A 408 -42.54 61.92 -3.56
C PRO A 408 -42.47 63.38 -4.04
N VAL A 409 -41.28 63.88 -4.38
CA VAL A 409 -41.12 65.24 -4.93
C VAL A 409 -41.76 65.36 -6.31
N LEU A 410 -41.55 64.39 -7.20
CA LEU A 410 -42.18 64.37 -8.52
C LEU A 410 -43.72 64.28 -8.42
N LEU A 411 -44.23 63.47 -7.49
CA LEU A 411 -45.66 63.37 -7.23
C LEU A 411 -46.24 64.71 -6.74
N THR A 412 -45.52 65.40 -5.85
CA THR A 412 -45.91 66.74 -5.35
C THR A 412 -46.06 67.72 -6.50
N LEU A 413 -45.08 67.77 -7.41
CA LEU A 413 -45.10 68.65 -8.58
C LEU A 413 -46.24 68.31 -9.55
N ALA A 414 -46.59 67.03 -9.70
CA ALA A 414 -47.71 66.60 -10.54
C ALA A 414 -49.07 66.97 -9.93
N LEU A 415 -49.24 66.76 -8.62
CA LEU A 415 -50.46 67.08 -7.89
C LEU A 415 -50.69 68.60 -7.79
N ASP A 416 -49.63 69.39 -7.61
CA ASP A 416 -49.72 70.86 -7.60
C ASP A 416 -50.26 71.42 -8.93
N ARG A 417 -50.03 70.75 -10.07
CA ARG A 417 -50.66 71.14 -11.35
C ARG A 417 -52.15 70.80 -11.45
N MET A 418 -52.63 69.88 -10.62
CA MET A 418 -54.03 69.44 -10.59
C MET A 418 -54.78 69.99 -9.37
N ARG A 419 -54.22 71.02 -8.72
CA ARG A 419 -54.74 71.61 -7.49
C ARG A 419 -56.20 72.03 -7.64
N GLY A 420 -57.04 71.59 -6.70
CA GLY A 420 -58.48 71.89 -6.69
C GLY A 420 -59.37 70.88 -7.42
N THR A 421 -58.80 69.87 -8.11
CA THR A 421 -59.59 68.76 -8.71
C THR A 421 -59.67 67.53 -7.81
N LEU A 422 -58.70 67.36 -6.91
CA LEU A 422 -58.60 66.24 -5.98
C LEU A 422 -58.75 66.75 -4.55
N ASN A 423 -59.42 65.95 -3.71
CA ASN A 423 -59.53 66.22 -2.28
C ASN A 423 -58.23 65.78 -1.57
N LEU A 424 -57.92 66.40 -0.42
CA LEU A 424 -56.75 66.10 0.41
C LEU A 424 -56.59 64.60 0.72
N THR A 425 -57.71 63.89 0.93
CA THR A 425 -57.73 62.44 1.16
C THR A 425 -57.16 61.66 -0.03
N SER A 426 -57.50 62.06 -1.26
CA SER A 426 -57.00 61.41 -2.48
C SER A 426 -55.51 61.67 -2.69
N GLU A 427 -55.05 62.89 -2.38
CA GLU A 427 -53.64 63.27 -2.44
C GLU A 427 -52.81 62.46 -1.44
N ALA A 428 -53.28 62.34 -0.19
CA ALA A 428 -52.63 61.53 0.84
C ALA A 428 -52.52 60.04 0.46
N LEU A 429 -53.57 59.46 -0.17
CA LEU A 429 -53.55 58.08 -0.65
C LEU A 429 -52.54 57.87 -1.80
N LEU A 430 -52.33 58.85 -2.67
CA LEU A 430 -51.32 58.77 -3.73
C LEU A 430 -49.88 58.82 -3.19
N PHE A 431 -49.63 59.63 -2.17
CA PHE A 431 -48.36 59.60 -1.45
C PHE A 431 -48.13 58.27 -0.76
N LEU A 432 -49.17 57.70 -0.15
CA LEU A 432 -49.11 56.40 0.49
C LEU A 432 -48.71 55.29 -0.49
N VAL A 433 -49.36 55.22 -1.65
CA VAL A 433 -49.04 54.25 -2.71
C VAL A 433 -47.58 54.42 -3.18
N THR A 434 -47.11 55.66 -3.29
CA THR A 434 -45.72 55.96 -3.68
C THR A 434 -44.70 55.45 -2.68
N VAL A 435 -44.96 55.63 -1.37
CA VAL A 435 -44.09 55.11 -0.29
C VAL A 435 -44.02 53.58 -0.35
N VAL A 436 -45.15 52.90 -0.58
CA VAL A 436 -45.19 51.44 -0.75
C VAL A 436 -44.41 51.01 -2.00
N GLY A 437 -44.53 51.73 -3.11
CA GLY A 437 -43.76 51.48 -4.33
C GLY A 437 -42.24 51.58 -4.10
N VAL A 438 -41.79 52.63 -3.40
CA VAL A 438 -40.37 52.79 -3.03
C VAL A 438 -39.89 51.65 -2.12
N ALA A 439 -40.74 51.19 -1.19
CA ALA A 439 -40.42 50.08 -0.30
C ALA A 439 -40.13 48.79 -1.07
N CYS A 440 -40.91 48.52 -2.12
CA CYS A 440 -40.70 47.36 -2.99
C CYS A 440 -39.37 47.44 -3.78
N ILE A 441 -38.88 48.64 -4.10
CA ILE A 441 -37.66 48.85 -4.89
C ILE A 441 -36.40 48.85 -4.00
N GLY A 442 -36.43 49.58 -2.89
CA GLY A 442 -35.25 49.95 -2.11
C GLY A 442 -35.22 49.45 -0.66
N GLY A 443 -36.23 48.68 -0.22
CA GLY A 443 -36.32 48.15 1.15
C GLY A 443 -36.62 49.21 2.23
N VAL A 444 -36.45 48.82 3.50
CA VAL A 444 -36.90 49.59 4.68
C VAL A 444 -36.32 51.00 4.75
N ALA A 445 -35.01 51.15 4.55
CA ALA A 445 -34.35 52.45 4.65
C ALA A 445 -34.90 53.44 3.59
N SER A 446 -35.15 52.96 2.38
CA SER A 446 -35.72 53.77 1.29
C SER A 446 -37.18 54.14 1.56
N ALA A 447 -37.96 53.21 2.13
CA ALA A 447 -39.34 53.46 2.51
C ALA A 447 -39.47 54.48 3.65
N LEU A 448 -38.57 54.42 4.64
CA LEU A 448 -38.52 55.39 5.74
C LEU A 448 -38.20 56.80 5.21
N ILE A 449 -37.22 56.91 4.31
CA ILE A 449 -36.88 58.17 3.64
C ILE A 449 -38.09 58.68 2.82
N ALA A 450 -38.77 57.80 2.09
CA ALA A 450 -39.95 58.17 1.32
C ALA A 450 -41.13 58.61 2.19
N ALA A 451 -41.40 57.91 3.28
CA ALA A 451 -42.48 58.25 4.22
C ALA A 451 -42.22 59.62 4.88
N LEU A 452 -40.98 59.87 5.31
CA LEU A 452 -40.59 61.16 5.88
C LEU A 452 -40.71 62.30 4.85
N THR A 453 -40.20 62.06 3.63
CA THR A 453 -40.27 63.05 2.55
C THR A 453 -41.72 63.33 2.16
N ALA A 454 -42.55 62.30 2.02
CA ALA A 454 -43.98 62.43 1.72
C ALA A 454 -44.75 63.19 2.82
N ALA A 455 -44.48 62.88 4.10
CA ALA A 455 -45.13 63.57 5.22
C ALA A 455 -44.78 65.07 5.26
N LEU A 456 -43.52 65.42 5.02
CA LEU A 456 -43.07 66.82 4.96
C LEU A 456 -43.69 67.57 3.77
N LEU A 457 -43.71 66.96 2.59
CA LEU A 457 -44.28 67.57 1.38
C LEU A 457 -45.80 67.73 1.49
N LEU A 458 -46.50 66.73 2.04
CA LEU A 458 -47.94 66.82 2.27
C LEU A 458 -48.28 67.95 3.24
N ASN A 459 -47.50 68.10 4.33
CA ASN A 459 -47.72 69.17 5.31
C ASN A 459 -47.50 70.56 4.72
N TYR A 460 -46.43 70.75 3.97
CA TYR A 460 -46.09 72.08 3.45
C TYR A 460 -46.96 72.50 2.25
N TRP A 461 -47.31 71.57 1.34
CA TRP A 461 -47.98 71.92 0.09
C TRP A 461 -49.51 71.74 0.10
N PHE A 462 -50.08 70.84 0.90
CA PHE A 462 -51.49 70.48 0.76
C PHE A 462 -52.34 70.73 2.02
N MET A 463 -51.71 70.92 3.19
CA MET A 463 -52.42 71.29 4.42
C MET A 463 -52.50 72.81 4.62
N PRO A 464 -53.68 73.39 4.90
CA PRO A 464 -53.81 74.81 5.24
C PRO A 464 -53.24 75.15 6.64
N PRO A 465 -52.59 76.30 6.86
CA PRO A 465 -52.16 77.28 5.86
C PRO A 465 -50.99 76.75 5.01
N ILE A 466 -51.15 76.83 3.68
CA ILE A 466 -50.18 76.32 2.70
C ILE A 466 -48.89 77.14 2.78
N GLY A 467 -47.74 76.48 2.76
CA GLY A 467 -46.42 77.11 2.77
C GLY A 467 -45.82 77.33 4.16
N GLU A 468 -46.48 76.87 5.22
CA GLU A 468 -45.97 76.88 6.59
C GLU A 468 -46.03 75.47 7.19
N PHE A 469 -45.04 75.10 8.01
CA PHE A 469 -45.09 73.84 8.77
C PHE A 469 -45.87 74.07 10.08
N THR A 470 -47.15 73.76 10.09
CA THR A 470 -47.98 73.82 11.30
C THR A 470 -48.13 72.42 11.92
N MET A 471 -48.04 72.32 13.24
CA MET A 471 -48.23 71.07 14.01
C MET A 471 -49.45 71.13 14.94
N SER A 472 -50.27 72.16 14.81
CA SER A 472 -51.32 72.52 15.77
C SER A 472 -52.75 72.20 15.29
N ASP A 473 -52.92 71.64 14.09
CA ASP A 473 -54.22 71.22 13.54
C ASP A 473 -54.43 69.69 13.71
N PRO A 474 -55.62 69.20 14.13
CA PRO A 474 -55.87 67.78 14.33
C PRO A 474 -55.64 66.94 13.07
N ASP A 475 -55.88 67.51 11.89
CA ASP A 475 -55.70 66.83 10.61
C ASP A 475 -54.22 66.59 10.27
N SER A 476 -53.32 67.50 10.64
CA SER A 476 -51.87 67.32 10.50
C SER A 476 -51.33 66.22 11.41
N VAL A 477 -51.86 66.12 12.63
CA VAL A 477 -51.53 65.03 13.57
C VAL A 477 -52.03 63.69 13.03
N LEU A 478 -53.25 63.66 12.49
CA LEU A 478 -53.82 62.45 11.87
C LEU A 478 -52.97 61.97 10.68
N ALA A 479 -52.54 62.87 9.80
CA ALA A 479 -51.66 62.54 8.68
C ALA A 479 -50.33 61.93 9.15
N LEU A 480 -49.68 62.54 10.15
CA LEU A 480 -48.43 62.04 10.70
C LEU A 480 -48.59 60.64 11.33
N VAL A 481 -49.70 60.39 12.04
CA VAL A 481 -50.01 59.08 12.61
C VAL A 481 -50.24 58.04 11.52
N VAL A 482 -50.98 58.37 10.45
CA VAL A 482 -51.20 57.46 9.32
C VAL A 482 -49.87 57.12 8.64
N PHE A 483 -48.99 58.10 8.38
CA PHE A 483 -47.67 57.83 7.81
C PHE A 483 -46.76 57.02 8.75
N ALA A 484 -46.84 57.24 10.06
CA ALA A 484 -46.09 56.45 11.05
C ALA A 484 -46.57 54.99 11.09
N VAL A 485 -47.89 54.77 11.04
CA VAL A 485 -48.48 53.42 10.95
C VAL A 485 -47.99 52.74 9.68
N VAL A 486 -48.05 53.41 8.54
CA VAL A 486 -47.60 52.88 7.25
C VAL A 486 -46.11 52.55 7.26
N ALA A 487 -45.27 53.44 7.79
CA ALA A 487 -43.85 53.20 7.95
C ALA A 487 -43.59 51.96 8.82
N ALA A 488 -44.36 51.78 9.90
CA ALA A 488 -44.29 50.61 10.76
C ALA A 488 -44.77 49.33 10.06
N THR A 489 -45.86 49.35 9.28
CA THR A 489 -46.32 48.20 8.50
C THR A 489 -45.31 47.82 7.43
N VAL A 490 -44.70 48.79 6.76
CA VAL A 490 -43.64 48.55 5.76
C VAL A 490 -42.39 47.99 6.43
N ALA A 491 -41.99 48.52 7.59
CA ALA A 491 -40.87 47.98 8.37
C ALA A 491 -41.15 46.53 8.80
N ALA A 492 -42.36 46.23 9.27
CA ALA A 492 -42.78 44.88 9.66
C ALA A 492 -42.87 43.92 8.46
N ALA A 493 -43.36 44.38 7.31
CA ALA A 493 -43.44 43.60 6.07
C ALA A 493 -42.05 43.26 5.53
N ALA A 494 -41.13 44.21 5.57
CA ALA A 494 -39.76 43.99 5.14
C ALA A 494 -38.96 43.14 6.12
N ASP A 495 -39.17 43.28 7.42
CA ASP A 495 -38.59 42.39 8.42
C ASP A 495 -39.13 40.95 8.28
N ARG A 496 -40.41 40.79 7.90
CA ARG A 496 -40.99 39.50 7.53
C ARG A 496 -40.37 38.91 6.26
N SER A 497 -40.11 39.74 5.24
CA SER A 497 -39.40 39.33 4.02
C SER A 497 -37.96 38.88 4.32
N LEU A 498 -37.22 39.64 5.14
CA LEU A 498 -35.86 39.30 5.57
C LEU A 498 -35.83 38.00 6.40
N ARG A 499 -36.82 37.78 7.26
CA ARG A 499 -36.96 36.52 8.02
C ARG A 499 -37.29 35.34 7.11
N LEU A 500 -38.15 35.52 6.10
CA LEU A 500 -38.48 34.48 5.12
C LEU A 500 -37.27 34.13 4.25
N SER A 501 -36.52 35.12 3.75
CA SER A 501 -35.28 34.87 2.99
C SER A 501 -34.20 34.20 3.84
N ARG A 502 -34.07 34.56 5.12
CA ARG A 502 -33.14 33.88 6.05
C ARG A 502 -33.55 32.43 6.35
N ARG A 503 -34.85 32.16 6.47
CA ARG A 503 -35.38 30.79 6.67
C ARG A 503 -35.21 29.94 5.41
N ALA A 504 -35.48 30.50 4.23
CA ALA A 504 -35.27 29.83 2.95
C ALA A 504 -33.78 29.55 2.72
N ALA A 505 -32.90 30.53 2.95
CA ALA A 505 -31.46 30.38 2.82
C ALA A 505 -30.88 29.33 3.80
N ARG A 506 -31.40 29.26 5.03
CA ARG A 506 -31.04 28.20 5.99
C ARG A 506 -31.52 26.83 5.54
N ALA A 507 -32.76 26.72 5.07
CA ALA A 507 -33.31 25.45 4.58
C ALA A 507 -32.57 24.94 3.33
N THR A 508 -32.16 25.82 2.41
CA THR A 508 -31.32 25.45 1.25
C THR A 508 -29.90 25.12 1.66
N ALA A 509 -29.30 25.84 2.62
CA ALA A 509 -27.97 25.52 3.13
C ALA A 509 -27.95 24.18 3.89
N GLU A 510 -28.99 23.87 4.68
CA GLU A 510 -29.18 22.57 5.33
C GLU A 510 -29.39 21.45 4.29
N ALA A 511 -30.15 21.69 3.22
CA ALA A 511 -30.36 20.72 2.15
C ALA A 511 -29.08 20.47 1.32
N GLU A 512 -28.32 21.51 0.99
CA GLU A 512 -27.08 21.42 0.21
C GLU A 512 -25.93 20.83 1.03
N THR A 513 -25.83 21.15 2.33
CA THR A 513 -24.85 20.49 3.21
C THR A 513 -25.16 19.01 3.36
N MET A 514 -26.43 18.64 3.54
CA MET A 514 -26.87 17.24 3.60
C MET A 514 -26.66 16.52 2.25
N SER A 515 -26.82 17.21 1.12
CA SER A 515 -26.52 16.68 -0.22
C SER A 515 -25.02 16.56 -0.51
N SER A 516 -24.18 17.48 -0.01
CA SER A 516 -22.72 17.43 -0.16
C SER A 516 -22.08 16.35 0.72
N LEU A 517 -22.62 16.15 1.93
CA LEU A 517 -22.25 15.04 2.81
C LEU A 517 -22.67 13.71 2.16
N ALA A 518 -23.88 13.62 1.60
CA ALA A 518 -24.31 12.45 0.83
C ALA A 518 -23.41 12.17 -0.40
N GLY A 519 -22.91 13.21 -1.08
CA GLY A 519 -21.97 13.10 -2.20
C GLY A 519 -20.59 12.56 -1.81
N SER A 520 -20.13 12.81 -0.58
CA SER A 520 -18.85 12.29 -0.08
C SER A 520 -18.88 10.79 0.24
N ILE A 521 -20.07 10.23 0.49
CA ILE A 521 -20.23 8.79 0.80
C ILE A 521 -20.39 7.93 -0.46
N VAL A 522 -20.90 8.49 -1.56
CA VAL A 522 -21.07 7.73 -2.83
C VAL A 522 -19.74 7.24 -3.41
N ARG A 523 -18.59 7.82 -3.00
CA ARG A 523 -17.25 7.43 -3.48
C ARG A 523 -16.57 6.26 -2.75
N GLY A 524 -17.21 5.66 -1.74
CA GLY A 524 -16.97 4.25 -1.40
C GLY A 524 -15.67 3.88 -0.69
N ASP A 525 -15.19 4.68 0.27
CA ASP A 525 -13.92 4.36 0.97
C ASP A 525 -13.93 4.58 2.51
N GLN A 526 -15.11 4.61 3.16
CA GLN A 526 -15.18 4.72 4.62
C GLN A 526 -15.62 3.41 5.28
N THR A 527 -14.74 2.86 6.11
CA THR A 527 -15.00 1.67 6.93
C THR A 527 -15.95 2.02 8.09
N ILE A 528 -16.79 1.07 8.51
CA ILE A 528 -17.76 1.25 9.63
C ILE A 528 -17.09 1.86 10.89
N PRO A 529 -15.87 1.45 11.30
CA PRO A 529 -15.17 2.06 12.44
C PRO A 529 -14.92 3.57 12.29
N ALA A 530 -14.59 4.05 11.08
CA ALA A 530 -14.36 5.48 10.85
C ALA A 530 -15.64 6.29 10.99
N LEU A 531 -16.80 5.72 10.60
CA LEU A 531 -18.10 6.36 10.79
C LEU A 531 -18.51 6.43 12.27
N LEU A 532 -18.20 5.39 13.05
CA LEU A 532 -18.43 5.39 14.50
C LEU A 532 -17.55 6.41 15.22
N GLU A 533 -16.26 6.46 14.88
CA GLU A 533 -15.30 7.41 15.46
C GLU A 533 -15.66 8.86 15.13
N ARG A 534 -16.03 9.14 13.87
CA ARG A 534 -16.50 10.46 13.48
C ARG A 534 -17.79 10.87 14.18
N THR A 535 -18.67 9.91 14.47
CA THR A 535 -19.88 10.16 15.27
C THR A 535 -19.52 10.46 16.72
N ARG A 536 -18.55 9.73 17.29
CA ARG A 536 -18.01 9.98 18.63
C ARG A 536 -17.43 11.39 18.76
N GLU A 537 -16.57 11.79 17.82
CA GLU A 537 -15.93 13.10 17.79
C GLU A 537 -16.92 14.25 17.57
N THR A 538 -17.81 14.13 16.58
CA THR A 538 -18.76 15.20 16.21
C THR A 538 -19.74 15.52 17.33
N PHE A 539 -20.19 14.49 18.07
CA PHE A 539 -21.16 14.65 19.15
C PHE A 539 -20.51 14.70 20.54
N GLY A 540 -19.18 14.63 20.64
CA GLY A 540 -18.45 14.66 21.91
C GLY A 540 -18.89 13.57 22.89
N MET A 541 -19.01 12.33 22.38
CA MET A 541 -19.40 11.16 23.17
C MET A 541 -18.18 10.42 23.69
N ASP A 542 -18.33 9.72 24.80
CA ASP A 542 -17.27 8.91 25.38
C ASP A 542 -17.13 7.60 24.61
N THR A 543 -18.25 6.96 24.28
CA THR A 543 -18.28 5.77 23.40
C THR A 543 -19.44 5.81 22.41
N VAL A 544 -19.21 5.23 21.23
CA VAL A 544 -20.24 5.00 20.20
C VAL A 544 -20.07 3.58 19.66
N ASP A 545 -21.03 2.72 19.98
CA ASP A 545 -21.02 1.31 19.62
C ASP A 545 -22.17 0.98 18.68
N LEU A 546 -21.96 -0.01 17.80
CA LEU A 546 -23.00 -0.57 16.94
C LEU A 546 -23.47 -1.91 17.54
N ALA A 547 -24.74 -1.99 17.92
CA ALA A 547 -25.37 -3.19 18.44
C ALA A 547 -26.36 -3.77 17.42
N PRO A 548 -26.44 -5.11 17.25
CA PRO A 548 -27.42 -5.74 16.37
C PRO A 548 -28.86 -5.66 16.92
N GLU A 549 -29.01 -5.54 18.24
CA GLU A 549 -30.30 -5.42 18.93
C GLU A 549 -30.31 -4.21 19.87
N ALA A 550 -31.49 -3.65 20.11
CA ALA A 550 -31.65 -2.53 21.03
C ALA A 550 -31.31 -3.01 22.45
N PRO A 551 -30.34 -2.39 23.14
CA PRO A 551 -30.04 -2.77 24.52
C PRO A 551 -31.24 -2.47 25.41
N ASP A 552 -31.58 -3.42 26.28
CA ASP A 552 -32.68 -3.31 27.23
C ASP A 552 -32.41 -2.15 28.21
N PRO A 553 -33.37 -1.23 28.44
CA PRO A 553 -33.18 -0.10 29.36
C PRO A 553 -33.17 -0.62 30.82
N GLY A 554 -32.05 -1.20 31.23
CA GLY A 554 -31.86 -1.78 32.57
C GLY A 554 -30.79 -2.86 32.70
N ALA A 555 -30.28 -3.44 31.61
CA ALA A 555 -29.28 -4.51 31.69
C ALA A 555 -27.85 -3.92 31.69
N GLY A 556 -27.28 -3.78 32.88
CA GLY A 556 -25.86 -3.47 33.06
C GLY A 556 -24.97 -4.56 32.45
N ALA A 557 -23.95 -4.13 31.72
CA ALA A 557 -22.93 -4.97 31.12
C ALA A 557 -22.19 -5.81 32.17
N ASP A 558 -22.11 -7.11 31.94
CA ASP A 558 -21.06 -7.96 32.51
C ASP A 558 -19.86 -7.95 31.55
N GLY A 559 -18.67 -7.77 32.10
CA GLY A 559 -17.39 -7.80 31.37
C GLY A 559 -16.62 -6.48 31.34
N GLY A 560 -15.82 -6.21 32.39
CA GLY A 560 -14.65 -5.32 32.29
C GLY A 560 -14.54 -4.19 33.31
N ARG A 561 -14.03 -4.52 34.49
CA ARG A 561 -13.59 -3.68 35.62
C ARG A 561 -13.14 -2.24 35.27
N ARG A 562 -14.04 -1.26 35.42
CA ARG A 562 -13.71 0.12 35.85
C ARG A 562 -14.80 0.64 36.80
N MET A 563 -14.35 1.38 37.81
CA MET A 563 -15.11 1.83 38.98
C MET A 563 -16.28 2.75 38.56
N ARG A 564 -17.48 2.42 39.04
CA ARG A 564 -18.72 3.18 38.82
C ARG A 564 -18.62 4.58 39.43
N THR A 565 -18.88 5.59 38.61
CA THR A 565 -19.40 6.89 39.05
C THR A 565 -20.75 7.08 38.35
N GLU A 566 -21.65 7.85 38.97
CA GLU A 566 -23.07 8.06 38.69
C GLU A 566 -23.51 8.02 37.21
N ALA A 567 -24.67 7.37 36.98
CA ALA A 567 -25.42 7.18 35.73
C ALA A 567 -25.04 8.09 34.53
N ASP A 568 -24.16 7.58 33.67
CA ASP A 568 -23.94 8.16 32.35
C ASP A 568 -25.20 7.97 31.47
N PRO A 569 -25.76 9.02 30.87
CA PRO A 569 -26.95 8.89 30.03
C PRO A 569 -26.62 8.18 28.71
N SER A 570 -27.09 6.94 28.57
CA SER A 570 -27.00 6.19 27.32
C SER A 570 -28.12 6.58 26.35
N LEU A 571 -27.76 6.95 25.11
CA LEU A 571 -28.70 7.24 24.03
C LEU A 571 -28.65 6.14 22.97
N VAL A 572 -29.80 5.56 22.66
CA VAL A 572 -29.95 4.52 21.63
C VAL A 572 -30.71 5.08 20.45
N VAL A 573 -30.17 4.93 19.25
CA VAL A 573 -30.78 5.38 18.00
C VAL A 573 -30.78 4.24 16.98
N ALA A 574 -31.91 4.00 16.31
CA ALA A 574 -31.99 2.97 15.28
C ALA A 574 -31.09 3.35 14.08
N ALA A 575 -30.20 2.43 13.70
CA ALA A 575 -29.32 2.53 12.54
C ALA A 575 -29.79 1.54 11.47
N GLY A 576 -31.00 1.75 10.95
CA GLY A 576 -31.66 0.86 9.98
C GLY A 576 -32.59 -0.16 10.63
N SER A 577 -32.87 -1.25 9.93
CA SER A 577 -33.85 -2.27 10.36
C SER A 577 -33.27 -3.33 11.30
N ARG A 578 -31.94 -3.43 11.40
CA ARG A 578 -31.23 -4.53 12.09
C ARG A 578 -29.96 -4.09 12.83
N ALA A 579 -29.80 -2.80 13.08
CA ALA A 579 -28.69 -2.29 13.87
C ALA A 579 -29.11 -1.05 14.65
N PHE A 580 -28.47 -0.85 15.79
CA PHE A 580 -28.72 0.22 16.73
C PHE A 580 -27.39 0.88 17.09
N LEU A 581 -27.37 2.20 17.06
CA LEU A 581 -26.25 3.01 17.51
C LEU A 581 -26.44 3.32 18.99
N VAL A 582 -25.48 2.92 19.82
CA VAL A 582 -25.49 3.09 21.28
C VAL A 582 -24.41 4.10 21.65
N LEU A 583 -24.81 5.27 22.15
CA LEU A 583 -23.90 6.35 22.54
C LEU A 583 -23.92 6.51 24.05
N ARG A 584 -22.74 6.66 24.67
CA ARG A 584 -22.58 6.94 26.10
C ARG A 584 -21.79 8.22 26.31
N GLY A 585 -22.20 9.00 27.30
CA GLY A 585 -21.57 10.26 27.68
C GLY A 585 -22.60 11.38 27.84
N ARG A 586 -22.31 12.58 27.34
CA ARG A 586 -23.13 13.78 27.57
C ARG A 586 -24.58 13.68 27.04
N THR A 587 -25.52 14.37 27.70
CA THR A 587 -26.91 14.49 27.19
C THR A 587 -26.99 15.41 25.96
N LEU A 588 -27.58 14.93 24.87
CA LEU A 588 -27.76 15.73 23.65
C LEU A 588 -29.05 16.59 23.68
N PRO A 589 -29.01 17.86 23.26
CA PRO A 589 -30.20 18.68 23.02
C PRO A 589 -31.01 18.19 21.81
N SER A 590 -32.29 18.57 21.73
CA SER A 590 -33.22 18.10 20.67
C SER A 590 -32.79 18.47 19.24
N SER A 591 -31.98 19.51 19.07
CA SER A 591 -31.33 19.86 17.80
C SER A 591 -30.31 18.81 17.38
N GLU A 592 -29.44 18.37 18.29
CA GLU A 592 -28.38 17.40 18.03
C GLU A 592 -28.92 15.98 17.85
N ARG A 593 -29.99 15.60 18.55
CA ARG A 593 -30.65 14.29 18.35
C ARG A 593 -31.19 14.10 16.93
N ARG A 594 -31.67 15.17 16.28
CA ARG A 594 -32.14 15.12 14.89
C ARG A 594 -31.00 14.88 13.91
N VAL A 595 -29.86 15.53 14.15
CA VAL A 595 -28.65 15.32 13.35
C VAL A 595 -28.12 13.89 13.57
N LEU A 596 -28.11 13.41 14.82
CA LEU A 596 -27.70 12.05 15.16
C LEU A 596 -28.55 10.98 14.48
N ALA A 597 -29.87 11.18 14.37
CA ALA A 597 -30.74 10.26 13.63
C ALA A 597 -30.36 10.13 12.15
N ALA A 598 -29.88 11.20 11.52
CA ALA A 598 -29.37 11.16 10.15
C ALA A 598 -28.04 10.39 10.06
N PHE A 599 -27.13 10.57 11.03
CA PHE A 599 -25.90 9.78 11.14
C PHE A 599 -26.20 8.29 11.36
N ALA A 600 -27.15 7.94 12.23
CA ALA A 600 -27.54 6.55 12.50
C ALA A 600 -28.12 5.86 11.26
N ALA A 601 -29.02 6.53 10.51
CA ALA A 601 -29.53 6.02 9.24
C ALA A 601 -28.40 5.73 8.23
N HIS A 602 -27.33 6.53 8.29
CA HIS A 602 -26.19 6.41 7.41
C HIS A 602 -25.28 5.23 7.78
N VAL A 603 -24.99 5.06 9.08
CA VAL A 603 -24.30 3.87 9.60
C VAL A 603 -25.08 2.61 9.23
N GLY A 604 -26.42 2.64 9.34
CA GLY A 604 -27.28 1.53 8.92
C GLY A 604 -27.16 1.17 7.43
N ALA A 605 -27.09 2.18 6.55
CA ALA A 605 -26.91 1.95 5.11
C ALA A 605 -25.52 1.36 4.79
N ALA A 606 -24.47 1.79 5.51
CA ALA A 606 -23.12 1.25 5.35
C ALA A 606 -23.04 -0.23 5.79
N VAL A 607 -23.69 -0.58 6.90
CA VAL A 607 -23.78 -1.96 7.41
C VAL A 607 -24.48 -2.89 6.41
N GLU A 608 -25.62 -2.46 5.86
CA GLU A 608 -26.35 -3.25 4.87
C GLU A 608 -25.54 -3.44 3.58
N ARG A 609 -24.82 -2.40 3.14
CA ARG A 609 -23.94 -2.48 1.97
C ARG A 609 -22.76 -3.44 2.18
N ALA A 610 -22.12 -3.40 3.35
CA ALA A 610 -21.02 -4.32 3.68
C ALA A 610 -21.50 -5.78 3.64
N ARG A 611 -22.68 -6.05 4.20
CA ARG A 611 -23.30 -7.39 4.16
C ARG A 611 -23.64 -7.84 2.75
N LEU A 612 -24.21 -6.97 1.92
CA LEU A 612 -24.52 -7.29 0.52
C LEU A 612 -23.23 -7.56 -0.29
N ALA A 613 -22.15 -6.84 0.01
CA ALA A 613 -20.85 -7.07 -0.61
C ALA A 613 -20.23 -8.42 -0.20
N GLU A 614 -20.32 -8.78 1.09
CA GLU A 614 -19.91 -10.09 1.61
C GLU A 614 -20.69 -11.22 0.95
N ALA A 615 -22.02 -11.11 0.89
CA ALA A 615 -22.88 -12.08 0.21
C ALA A 615 -22.59 -12.20 -1.31
N ALA A 616 -22.19 -11.10 -1.96
CA ALA A 616 -21.79 -11.14 -3.36
C ALA A 616 -20.41 -11.79 -3.57
N ALA A 617 -19.47 -11.55 -2.66
CA ALA A 617 -18.13 -12.12 -2.69
C ALA A 617 -18.14 -13.66 -2.58
N GLU A 618 -19.11 -14.24 -1.85
CA GLU A 618 -19.28 -15.69 -1.77
C GLU A 618 -19.70 -16.33 -3.12
N VAL A 619 -20.41 -15.59 -3.98
CA VAL A 619 -21.01 -16.14 -5.21
C VAL A 619 -20.09 -16.01 -6.43
N GLU A 620 -19.21 -15.01 -6.45
CA GLU A 620 -18.33 -14.75 -7.60
C GLU A 620 -17.33 -15.88 -7.94
N PRO A 621 -16.66 -16.57 -6.98
CA PRO A 621 -15.74 -17.66 -7.33
C PRO A 621 -16.45 -18.84 -8.01
N ILE A 622 -17.69 -19.13 -7.63
CA ILE A 622 -18.51 -20.19 -8.25
C ILE A 622 -18.82 -19.83 -9.71
N LYS A 623 -19.19 -18.58 -9.99
CA LYS A 623 -19.45 -18.11 -11.35
C LYS A 623 -18.19 -18.09 -12.21
N ALA A 624 -17.04 -17.74 -11.63
CA ALA A 624 -15.76 -17.78 -12.34
C ALA A 624 -15.39 -19.22 -12.73
N ALA A 625 -15.56 -20.18 -11.81
CA ALA A 625 -15.32 -21.60 -12.06
C ALA A 625 -16.23 -22.16 -13.17
N ASP A 626 -17.52 -21.79 -13.17
CA ASP A 626 -18.47 -22.26 -14.19
C ASP A 626 -18.20 -21.68 -15.59
N ARG A 627 -17.80 -20.41 -15.67
CA ARG A 627 -17.36 -19.77 -16.92
C ARG A 627 -16.11 -20.47 -17.48
N LEU A 628 -15.12 -20.76 -16.63
CA LEU A 628 -13.90 -21.48 -17.02
C LEU A 628 -14.25 -22.88 -17.51
N ARG A 629 -15.04 -23.65 -16.75
CA ARG A 629 -15.50 -24.99 -17.15
C ARG A 629 -16.16 -25.00 -18.52
N THR A 630 -17.03 -24.02 -18.79
CA THR A 630 -17.74 -23.90 -20.07
C THR A 630 -16.80 -23.56 -21.23
N ALA A 631 -15.80 -22.70 -21.01
CA ALA A 631 -14.79 -22.38 -22.01
C ALA A 631 -13.92 -23.60 -22.36
N LEU A 632 -13.50 -24.37 -21.35
CA LEU A 632 -12.71 -25.58 -21.51
C LEU A 632 -13.44 -26.66 -22.33
N LEU A 633 -14.70 -26.93 -21.99
CA LEU A 633 -15.50 -27.92 -22.72
C LEU A 633 -15.68 -27.56 -24.20
N ARG A 634 -15.80 -26.26 -24.53
CA ARG A 634 -15.89 -25.79 -25.91
C ARG A 634 -14.58 -25.96 -26.67
N ALA A 635 -13.44 -25.65 -26.05
CA ALA A 635 -12.12 -25.83 -26.65
C ALA A 635 -11.83 -27.31 -26.96
N VAL A 636 -12.06 -28.20 -25.99
CA VAL A 636 -11.89 -29.66 -26.18
C VAL A 636 -12.79 -30.19 -27.31
N SER A 637 -14.05 -29.74 -27.36
CA SER A 637 -14.98 -30.19 -28.41
C SER A 637 -14.55 -29.81 -29.82
N HIS A 638 -13.90 -28.66 -29.98
CA HIS A 638 -13.41 -28.18 -31.27
C HIS A 638 -12.24 -29.03 -31.76
N ASP A 639 -11.26 -29.29 -30.89
CA ASP A 639 -10.01 -29.94 -31.27
C ASP A 639 -10.14 -31.47 -31.44
N LEU A 640 -11.15 -32.09 -30.83
CA LEU A 640 -11.53 -33.48 -31.15
C LEU A 640 -12.23 -33.59 -32.52
N ARG A 641 -12.98 -32.55 -32.92
CA ARG A 641 -13.77 -32.56 -34.18
C ARG A 641 -12.87 -32.50 -35.41
N THR A 642 -11.76 -31.77 -35.35
CA THR A 642 -10.83 -31.57 -36.48
C THR A 642 -10.21 -32.87 -37.01
N PRO A 643 -9.51 -33.71 -36.20
CA PRO A 643 -8.96 -34.98 -36.68
C PRO A 643 -10.06 -35.98 -37.06
N LEU A 644 -11.19 -35.98 -36.35
CA LEU A 644 -12.34 -36.83 -36.69
C LEU A 644 -12.91 -36.47 -38.07
N ALA A 645 -13.03 -35.18 -38.39
CA ALA A 645 -13.48 -34.71 -39.69
C ALA A 645 -12.48 -35.07 -40.80
N GLY A 646 -11.17 -34.97 -40.54
CA GLY A 646 -10.11 -35.38 -41.47
C GLY A 646 -10.17 -36.87 -41.80
N ALA A 647 -10.23 -37.74 -40.78
CA ALA A 647 -10.36 -39.18 -40.97
C ALA A 647 -11.66 -39.55 -41.70
N LEU A 648 -12.79 -38.94 -41.32
CA LEU A 648 -14.07 -39.18 -41.96
C LEU A 648 -14.07 -38.74 -43.43
N ALA A 649 -13.43 -37.61 -43.76
CA ALA A 649 -13.30 -37.14 -45.14
C ALA A 649 -12.49 -38.13 -45.98
N ALA A 650 -11.34 -38.58 -45.49
CA ALA A 650 -10.50 -39.54 -46.20
C ALA A 650 -11.20 -40.89 -46.43
N ILE A 651 -11.85 -41.43 -45.38
CA ILE A 651 -12.63 -42.67 -45.48
C ILE A 651 -13.86 -42.51 -46.39
N SER A 652 -14.54 -41.36 -46.35
CA SER A 652 -15.72 -41.12 -47.21
C SER A 652 -15.31 -40.98 -48.68
N SER A 653 -14.19 -40.34 -48.96
CA SER A 653 -13.60 -40.29 -50.32
C SER A 653 -13.35 -41.69 -50.86
N LEU A 654 -12.70 -42.56 -50.07
CA LEU A 654 -12.45 -43.96 -50.45
C LEU A 654 -13.71 -44.81 -50.67
N ARG A 655 -14.86 -44.39 -50.12
CA ARG A 655 -16.15 -45.08 -50.27
C ARG A 655 -16.99 -44.57 -51.44
N THR A 656 -16.55 -43.53 -52.14
CA THR A 656 -17.30 -42.97 -53.28
C THR A 656 -17.15 -43.87 -54.50
N PRO A 657 -18.24 -44.45 -55.03
CA PRO A 657 -18.16 -45.43 -56.12
C PRO A 657 -17.85 -44.83 -57.50
N ASP A 658 -17.95 -43.51 -57.63
CA ASP A 658 -17.80 -42.78 -58.91
C ASP A 658 -16.37 -42.25 -59.16
N VAL A 659 -15.41 -42.58 -58.29
CA VAL A 659 -14.02 -42.12 -58.38
C VAL A 659 -13.07 -43.33 -58.38
N ASP A 660 -12.38 -43.54 -59.51
CA ASP A 660 -11.30 -44.52 -59.62
C ASP A 660 -10.01 -43.93 -59.03
N PHE A 661 -9.67 -44.31 -57.80
CA PHE A 661 -8.40 -43.93 -57.18
C PHE A 661 -7.27 -44.81 -57.70
N SER A 662 -6.10 -44.20 -57.95
CA SER A 662 -4.88 -44.98 -58.15
C SER A 662 -4.51 -45.72 -56.85
N ALA A 663 -3.64 -46.73 -56.96
CA ALA A 663 -3.13 -47.43 -55.78
C ALA A 663 -2.38 -46.46 -54.82
N GLU A 664 -1.78 -45.41 -55.37
CA GLU A 664 -1.04 -44.38 -54.64
C GLU A 664 -1.99 -43.42 -53.90
N ASP A 665 -3.00 -42.88 -54.58
CA ASP A 665 -4.01 -42.01 -53.93
C ASP A 665 -4.79 -42.74 -52.83
N ARG A 666 -5.06 -44.04 -53.05
CA ARG A 666 -5.71 -44.88 -52.04
C ARG A 666 -4.83 -45.07 -50.81
N ALA A 667 -3.52 -45.24 -50.99
CA ALA A 667 -2.58 -45.35 -49.89
C ALA A 667 -2.49 -44.02 -49.12
N GLU A 668 -2.41 -42.88 -49.82
CA GLU A 668 -2.35 -41.55 -49.21
C GLU A 668 -3.61 -41.23 -48.39
N LEU A 669 -4.80 -41.57 -48.89
CA LEU A 669 -6.05 -41.38 -48.14
C LEU A 669 -6.13 -42.28 -46.89
N LEU A 670 -5.65 -43.52 -46.97
CA LEU A 670 -5.61 -44.42 -45.81
C LEU A 670 -4.60 -43.91 -44.77
N GLU A 671 -3.42 -43.48 -45.20
CA GLU A 671 -2.38 -42.90 -44.34
C GLU A 671 -2.87 -41.61 -43.67
N SER A 672 -3.58 -40.74 -44.40
CA SER A 672 -4.20 -39.53 -43.85
C SER A 672 -5.27 -39.84 -42.80
N ALA A 673 -6.08 -40.88 -43.03
CA ALA A 673 -7.07 -41.34 -42.06
C ALA A 673 -6.42 -41.90 -40.80
N GLU A 674 -5.41 -42.75 -40.96
CA GLU A 674 -4.65 -43.35 -39.87
C GLU A 674 -3.93 -42.29 -39.03
N THR A 675 -3.23 -41.35 -39.68
CA THR A 675 -2.56 -40.21 -39.04
C THR A 675 -3.55 -39.37 -38.23
N SER A 676 -4.74 -39.11 -38.80
CA SER A 676 -5.80 -38.37 -38.13
C SER A 676 -6.37 -39.11 -36.91
N LEU A 677 -6.57 -40.43 -37.00
CA LEU A 677 -7.05 -41.25 -35.88
C LEU A 677 -6.00 -41.40 -34.77
N ASN A 678 -4.72 -41.60 -35.13
CA ASN A 678 -3.62 -41.65 -34.17
C ASN A 678 -3.45 -40.31 -33.44
N ARG A 679 -3.63 -39.19 -34.16
CA ARG A 679 -3.68 -37.86 -33.53
C ARG A 679 -4.85 -37.73 -32.55
N LEU A 680 -6.05 -38.19 -32.92
CA LEU A 680 -7.21 -38.19 -32.02
C LEU A 680 -6.95 -39.02 -30.76
N ASN A 681 -6.37 -40.22 -30.91
CA ASN A 681 -6.05 -41.09 -29.78
C ASN A 681 -5.09 -40.41 -28.79
N ARG A 682 -4.00 -39.81 -29.29
CA ARG A 682 -3.06 -39.03 -28.47
C ARG A 682 -3.72 -37.87 -27.71
N LEU A 683 -4.69 -37.18 -28.32
CA LEU A 683 -5.42 -36.09 -27.64
C LEU A 683 -6.31 -36.62 -26.50
N VAL A 684 -6.98 -37.74 -26.72
CA VAL A 684 -7.83 -38.38 -25.69
C VAL A 684 -6.98 -38.88 -24.52
N GLU A 685 -5.85 -39.53 -24.80
CA GLU A 685 -4.92 -39.98 -23.76
C GLU A 685 -4.38 -38.80 -22.95
N ASN A 686 -3.94 -37.72 -23.60
CA ASN A 686 -3.47 -36.52 -22.89
C ASN A 686 -4.54 -35.91 -21.97
N LEU A 687 -5.81 -35.96 -22.38
CA LEU A 687 -6.92 -35.47 -21.57
C LEU A 687 -7.22 -36.39 -20.38
N LEU A 688 -7.17 -37.71 -20.59
CA LEU A 688 -7.36 -38.70 -19.52
C LEU A 688 -6.25 -38.61 -18.48
N ASP A 689 -5.00 -38.44 -18.91
CA ASP A 689 -3.88 -38.35 -17.98
C ASP A 689 -3.87 -37.04 -17.20
N LEU A 690 -4.21 -35.91 -17.84
CA LEU A 690 -4.40 -34.67 -17.11
C LEU A 690 -5.55 -34.78 -16.09
N SER A 691 -6.65 -35.43 -16.45
CA SER A 691 -7.79 -35.66 -15.55
C SER A 691 -7.40 -36.54 -14.34
N ARG A 692 -6.65 -37.64 -14.58
CA ARG A 692 -6.13 -38.50 -13.51
C ARG A 692 -5.16 -37.76 -12.60
N LEU A 693 -4.31 -36.91 -13.18
CA LEU A 693 -3.35 -36.09 -12.45
C LEU A 693 -4.06 -35.05 -11.56
N GLN A 694 -5.05 -34.33 -12.09
CA GLN A 694 -5.85 -33.36 -11.32
C GLN A 694 -6.67 -34.03 -10.21
N ALA A 695 -7.11 -35.27 -10.42
CA ALA A 695 -7.82 -36.07 -9.42
C ALA A 695 -6.89 -36.75 -8.39
N GLY A 696 -5.56 -36.63 -8.55
CA GLY A 696 -4.58 -37.35 -7.72
C GLY A 696 -4.66 -38.87 -7.84
N ALA A 697 -5.24 -39.39 -8.93
CA ALA A 697 -5.52 -40.81 -9.15
C ALA A 697 -4.48 -41.49 -10.07
N LEU A 698 -3.36 -40.83 -10.36
CA LEU A 698 -2.29 -41.38 -11.16
C LEU A 698 -1.47 -42.39 -10.32
N THR A 699 -1.47 -43.66 -10.73
CA THR A 699 -0.63 -44.70 -10.13
C THR A 699 0.77 -44.63 -10.75
N LEU A 700 1.80 -44.53 -9.92
CA LEU A 700 3.20 -44.41 -10.35
C LEU A 700 3.98 -45.69 -10.03
N GLU A 701 4.68 -46.24 -11.01
CA GLU A 701 5.59 -47.37 -10.85
C GLU A 701 7.06 -46.89 -10.96
N LEU A 702 7.53 -46.21 -9.91
CA LEU A 702 8.90 -45.68 -9.88
C LEU A 702 9.92 -46.82 -9.80
N ARG A 703 10.80 -46.92 -10.80
CA ARG A 703 11.95 -47.84 -10.84
C ARG A 703 13.23 -47.13 -11.23
N ALA A 704 14.36 -47.79 -11.05
CA ALA A 704 15.65 -47.31 -11.57
C ALA A 704 15.63 -47.42 -13.10
N THR A 705 15.71 -46.28 -13.79
CA THR A 705 15.54 -46.18 -15.24
C THR A 705 16.72 -45.43 -15.86
N ALA A 706 17.42 -46.07 -16.79
CA ALA A 706 18.48 -45.43 -17.54
C ALA A 706 17.89 -44.52 -18.63
N LEU A 707 18.47 -43.34 -18.86
CA LEU A 707 18.02 -42.47 -19.96
C LEU A 707 18.19 -43.12 -21.35
N GLU A 708 19.17 -44.00 -21.49
CA GLU A 708 19.41 -44.81 -22.69
C GLU A 708 18.26 -45.78 -23.01
N GLU A 709 17.46 -46.19 -22.01
CA GLU A 709 16.28 -47.04 -22.21
C GLU A 709 15.09 -46.23 -22.76
N VAL A 710 14.95 -44.98 -22.34
CA VAL A 710 13.71 -44.21 -22.54
C VAL A 710 13.80 -43.18 -23.66
N LEU A 711 14.95 -42.53 -23.82
CA LEU A 711 15.11 -41.48 -24.82
C LEU A 711 14.93 -42.00 -26.27
N PRO A 712 15.49 -43.17 -26.67
CA PRO A 712 15.26 -43.70 -28.02
C PRO A 712 13.78 -43.95 -28.31
N ALA A 713 13.05 -44.57 -27.38
CA ALA A 713 11.62 -44.81 -27.51
C ALA A 713 10.82 -43.49 -27.66
N ALA A 714 11.18 -42.48 -26.86
CA ALA A 714 10.57 -41.15 -26.96
C ALA A 714 10.82 -40.49 -28.32
N LEU A 715 12.02 -40.64 -28.89
CA LEU A 715 12.37 -40.09 -30.21
C LEU A 715 11.69 -40.86 -31.36
N GLU A 716 11.60 -42.18 -31.27
CA GLU A 716 10.88 -43.02 -32.24
C GLU A 716 9.39 -42.66 -32.31
N SER A 717 8.78 -42.27 -31.19
CA SER A 717 7.37 -41.87 -31.13
C SER A 717 7.01 -40.56 -31.86
N LEU A 718 8.01 -39.77 -32.28
CA LEU A 718 7.85 -38.42 -32.82
C LEU A 718 7.82 -38.33 -34.35
N ASP A 719 7.89 -39.45 -35.08
CA ASP A 719 7.90 -39.51 -36.56
C ASP A 719 8.85 -38.45 -37.18
N LEU A 720 10.06 -38.33 -36.63
CA LEU A 720 11.03 -37.31 -37.04
C LEU A 720 11.56 -37.59 -38.47
N PRO A 721 11.72 -36.56 -39.33
CA PRO A 721 12.14 -36.76 -40.71
C PRO A 721 13.57 -37.33 -40.80
N SER A 722 13.71 -38.44 -41.53
CA SER A 722 14.97 -39.17 -41.79
C SER A 722 15.85 -38.52 -42.87
N ALA A 723 16.09 -37.21 -42.81
CA ALA A 723 16.99 -36.54 -43.75
C ALA A 723 18.47 -36.72 -43.33
N ASP A 724 19.40 -36.47 -44.27
CA ASP A 724 20.87 -36.55 -44.08
C ASP A 724 21.43 -35.68 -42.92
N GLU A 725 20.60 -34.85 -42.28
CA GLU A 725 20.90 -34.07 -41.08
C GLU A 725 19.94 -34.44 -39.92
N PRO A 726 20.45 -34.80 -38.73
CA PRO A 726 19.61 -35.22 -37.61
C PRO A 726 18.79 -34.02 -37.08
N ALA A 727 17.49 -34.20 -36.86
CA ALA A 727 16.63 -33.18 -36.22
C ALA A 727 16.94 -32.99 -34.73
N VAL A 728 17.58 -33.99 -34.10
CA VAL A 728 17.93 -34.02 -32.67
C VAL A 728 19.37 -34.50 -32.52
N ASP A 729 20.19 -33.75 -31.78
CA ASP A 729 21.57 -34.10 -31.42
C ASP A 729 21.62 -34.44 -29.92
N VAL A 730 22.05 -35.66 -29.59
CA VAL A 730 22.03 -36.20 -28.24
C VAL A 730 23.46 -36.34 -27.73
N ARG A 731 23.76 -35.76 -26.57
CA ARG A 731 25.12 -35.75 -26.00
C ARG A 731 25.14 -36.06 -24.49
N ASN A 732 26.22 -36.70 -24.03
CA ASN A 732 26.53 -36.95 -22.62
C ASN A 732 25.54 -37.84 -21.83
N LEU A 733 24.78 -38.71 -22.49
CA LEU A 733 23.85 -39.63 -21.79
C LEU A 733 24.57 -40.70 -20.95
N GLU A 734 25.69 -41.22 -21.44
CA GLU A 734 26.44 -42.33 -20.82
C GLU A 734 27.07 -41.98 -19.47
N THR A 735 27.08 -40.68 -19.12
CA THR A 735 27.79 -40.16 -17.93
C THR A 735 26.91 -39.95 -16.71
N VAL A 736 25.59 -40.22 -16.82
CA VAL A 736 24.63 -39.98 -15.73
C VAL A 736 24.10 -41.29 -15.13
N PRO A 737 23.90 -41.34 -13.80
CA PRO A 737 23.31 -42.50 -13.14
C PRO A 737 21.81 -42.66 -13.48
N ALA A 738 21.26 -43.84 -13.20
CA ALA A 738 19.84 -44.11 -13.42
C ALA A 738 18.92 -43.15 -12.63
N LEU A 739 17.81 -42.78 -13.25
CA LEU A 739 16.75 -41.94 -12.70
C LEU A 739 15.79 -42.79 -11.87
N LEU A 740 15.21 -42.23 -10.82
CA LEU A 740 14.01 -42.82 -10.20
C LEU A 740 12.78 -42.28 -10.92
N ALA A 741 12.25 -43.06 -11.86
CA ALA A 741 11.14 -42.63 -12.72
C ALA A 741 10.23 -43.81 -13.09
N ASP A 742 9.04 -43.49 -13.57
CA ASP A 742 8.15 -44.43 -14.26
C ASP A 742 8.46 -44.32 -15.77
N PRO A 743 9.07 -45.35 -16.41
CA PRO A 743 9.59 -45.22 -17.77
C PRO A 743 8.54 -44.84 -18.82
N PRO A 744 7.35 -45.46 -18.90
CA PRO A 744 6.28 -44.99 -19.79
C PRO A 744 5.89 -43.52 -19.61
N LEU A 745 5.82 -43.04 -18.37
CA LEU A 745 5.49 -41.64 -18.10
C LEU A 745 6.65 -40.70 -18.45
N LEU A 746 7.89 -41.12 -18.18
CA LEU A 746 9.10 -40.38 -18.54
C LEU A 746 9.28 -40.28 -20.06
N GLU A 747 9.04 -41.37 -20.80
CA GLU A 747 9.03 -41.40 -22.26
C GLU A 747 8.11 -40.31 -22.80
N ARG A 748 6.91 -40.22 -22.23
CA ARG A 748 5.90 -39.26 -22.63
C ARG A 748 6.26 -37.82 -22.27
N VAL A 749 6.91 -37.59 -21.13
CA VAL A 749 7.49 -36.27 -20.79
C VAL A 749 8.52 -35.88 -21.85
N LEU A 750 9.47 -36.76 -22.15
CA LEU A 750 10.53 -36.50 -23.12
C LEU A 750 9.99 -36.27 -24.53
N ALA A 751 9.05 -37.10 -24.99
CA ALA A 751 8.40 -36.94 -26.29
C ALA A 751 7.67 -35.58 -26.40
N ASN A 752 6.95 -35.16 -25.35
CA ASN A 752 6.29 -33.86 -25.35
C ASN A 752 7.30 -32.69 -25.40
N LEU A 753 8.42 -32.78 -24.66
CA LEU A 753 9.43 -31.74 -24.63
C LEU A 753 10.21 -31.64 -25.95
N VAL A 754 10.69 -32.78 -26.46
CA VAL A 754 11.44 -32.83 -27.73
C VAL A 754 10.54 -32.49 -28.91
N GLY A 755 9.31 -33.00 -28.95
CA GLY A 755 8.34 -32.66 -29.99
C GLY A 755 8.01 -31.17 -30.01
N ASN A 756 7.91 -30.52 -28.84
CA ASN A 756 7.73 -29.08 -28.75
C ASN A 756 8.98 -28.32 -29.25
N ALA A 757 10.17 -28.76 -28.85
CA ALA A 757 11.44 -28.16 -29.27
C ALA A 757 11.64 -28.25 -30.80
N VAL A 758 11.43 -29.41 -31.40
CA VAL A 758 11.56 -29.63 -32.86
C VAL A 758 10.58 -28.75 -33.62
N ARG A 759 9.35 -28.64 -33.12
CA ARG A 759 8.30 -27.86 -33.76
C ARG A 759 8.57 -26.36 -33.81
N HIS A 760 9.23 -25.83 -32.79
CA HIS A 760 9.53 -24.41 -32.65
C HIS A 760 10.97 -24.05 -33.06
N ALA A 761 11.83 -25.05 -33.31
CA ALA A 761 13.17 -24.85 -33.82
C ALA A 761 13.15 -24.41 -35.30
N PRO A 762 14.00 -23.45 -35.70
CA PRO A 762 14.28 -23.21 -37.10
C PRO A 762 14.98 -24.44 -37.70
N GLY A 763 14.60 -24.84 -38.92
CA GLY A 763 15.08 -26.07 -39.56
C GLY A 763 16.56 -26.08 -39.99
N ASP A 764 17.37 -25.14 -39.50
CA ASP A 764 18.79 -24.98 -39.84
C ASP A 764 19.73 -25.60 -38.80
N ARG A 765 19.23 -26.02 -37.62
CA ARG A 765 20.03 -26.67 -36.57
C ARG A 765 19.23 -27.70 -35.75
N PRO A 766 19.87 -28.80 -35.30
CA PRO A 766 19.23 -29.79 -34.44
C PRO A 766 18.87 -29.25 -33.06
N VAL A 767 17.81 -29.81 -32.47
CA VAL A 767 17.52 -29.69 -31.04
C VAL A 767 18.59 -30.45 -30.25
N LEU A 768 19.20 -29.81 -29.26
CA LEU A 768 20.25 -30.42 -28.45
C LEU A 768 19.67 -31.03 -27.17
N VAL A 769 19.86 -32.33 -26.96
CA VAL A 769 19.51 -33.02 -25.71
C VAL A 769 20.79 -33.38 -24.96
N THR A 770 20.93 -32.89 -23.73
CA THR A 770 22.08 -33.18 -22.86
C THR A 770 21.63 -33.63 -21.49
N ALA A 771 22.42 -34.48 -20.82
CA ALA A 771 22.19 -34.88 -19.44
C ALA A 771 23.40 -34.59 -18.55
N SER A 772 23.16 -34.26 -17.29
CA SER A 772 24.20 -34.09 -16.26
C SER A 772 23.67 -34.44 -14.87
N ALA A 773 24.54 -34.82 -13.93
CA ALA A 773 24.15 -35.15 -12.56
C ALA A 773 24.76 -34.19 -11.54
N LEU A 774 23.94 -33.62 -10.67
CA LEU A 774 24.36 -32.68 -9.62
C LEU A 774 23.49 -32.88 -8.37
N ALA A 775 24.14 -32.90 -7.18
CA ALA A 775 23.46 -32.93 -5.89
C ALA A 775 22.38 -34.03 -5.71
N GLY A 776 22.64 -35.23 -6.25
CA GLY A 776 21.69 -36.36 -6.15
C GLY A 776 20.49 -36.27 -7.10
N ARG A 777 20.53 -35.37 -8.09
CA ARG A 777 19.57 -35.26 -9.18
C ARG A 777 20.27 -35.36 -10.54
N VAL A 778 19.52 -35.81 -11.54
CA VAL A 778 19.93 -35.77 -12.95
C VAL A 778 19.10 -34.72 -13.66
N GLU A 779 19.77 -33.82 -14.36
CA GLU A 779 19.17 -32.80 -15.20
C GLU A 779 19.30 -33.17 -16.67
N VAL A 780 18.17 -33.31 -17.35
CA VAL A 780 18.05 -33.44 -18.80
C VAL A 780 17.66 -32.09 -19.37
N ARG A 781 18.48 -31.56 -20.28
CA ARG A 781 18.32 -30.25 -20.89
C ARG A 781 18.01 -30.43 -22.37
N ILE A 782 16.83 -30.00 -22.79
CA ILE A 782 16.36 -30.00 -24.17
C ILE A 782 16.40 -28.56 -24.67
N ALA A 783 17.41 -28.23 -25.50
CA ALA A 783 17.66 -26.88 -25.98
C ALA A 783 17.30 -26.74 -27.46
N ASP A 784 16.38 -25.81 -27.75
CA ASP A 784 16.07 -25.34 -29.09
C ASP A 784 16.65 -23.95 -29.36
N ARG A 785 16.53 -23.54 -30.63
CA ARG A 785 16.94 -22.23 -31.16
C ARG A 785 15.76 -21.41 -31.69
N GLY A 786 14.55 -21.71 -31.21
CA GLY A 786 13.31 -21.08 -31.61
C GLY A 786 13.16 -19.63 -31.12
N PRO A 787 11.95 -19.05 -31.25
CA PRO A 787 11.67 -17.69 -30.79
C PRO A 787 11.77 -17.51 -29.26
N GLY A 788 11.83 -18.60 -28.50
CA GLY A 788 11.84 -18.58 -27.03
C GLY A 788 10.49 -18.21 -26.41
N ILE A 789 10.46 -18.10 -25.08
CA ILE A 789 9.28 -17.67 -24.31
C ILE A 789 9.67 -16.46 -23.46
N ALA A 790 8.89 -15.37 -23.57
CA ALA A 790 9.09 -14.17 -22.77
C ALA A 790 9.01 -14.50 -21.26
N ALA A 791 9.83 -13.85 -20.44
CA ALA A 791 9.94 -14.17 -19.01
C ALA A 791 8.58 -14.16 -18.27
N ASP A 792 7.73 -13.19 -18.59
CA ASP A 792 6.40 -13.02 -17.99
C ASP A 792 5.41 -14.14 -18.38
N ASP A 793 5.65 -14.85 -19.49
CA ASP A 793 4.77 -15.89 -20.02
C ASP A 793 5.27 -17.31 -19.73
N ARG A 794 6.42 -17.47 -19.06
CA ARG A 794 7.02 -18.79 -18.77
C ARG A 794 6.16 -19.67 -17.87
N GLU A 795 5.63 -19.12 -16.78
CA GLU A 795 4.73 -19.88 -15.89
C GLU A 795 3.40 -20.18 -16.58
N ARG A 796 2.89 -19.20 -17.35
CA ARG A 796 1.66 -19.35 -18.12
C ARG A 796 1.77 -20.43 -19.19
N ALA A 797 2.96 -20.67 -19.75
CA ALA A 797 3.17 -21.73 -20.73
C ALA A 797 2.87 -23.15 -20.20
N PHE A 798 2.89 -23.35 -18.87
CA PHE A 798 2.57 -24.62 -18.22
C PHE A 798 1.12 -24.74 -17.76
N GLU A 799 0.32 -23.67 -17.87
CA GLU A 799 -1.10 -23.77 -17.56
C GLU A 799 -1.81 -24.58 -18.67
N PRO A 800 -2.76 -25.46 -18.31
CA PRO A 800 -3.52 -26.21 -19.31
C PRO A 800 -4.21 -25.28 -20.31
N PHE A 801 -4.18 -25.66 -21.59
CA PHE A 801 -4.83 -24.98 -22.71
C PHE A 801 -4.24 -23.61 -23.08
N GLN A 802 -3.08 -23.24 -22.54
CA GLN A 802 -2.39 -22.02 -22.96
C GLN A 802 -1.63 -22.23 -24.28
N ARG A 803 -1.67 -21.20 -25.13
CA ARG A 803 -0.96 -21.15 -26.42
C ARG A 803 -0.32 -19.78 -26.57
N LEU A 804 1.00 -19.74 -26.69
CA LEU A 804 1.76 -18.51 -26.92
C LEU A 804 2.16 -18.42 -28.40
N GLY A 805 1.74 -17.37 -29.09
CA GLY A 805 2.24 -17.00 -30.42
C GLY A 805 1.59 -17.63 -31.66
N ASP A 806 0.83 -18.72 -31.54
CA ASP A 806 0.38 -19.51 -32.71
C ASP A 806 -1.12 -19.28 -33.03
N ARG A 807 -1.43 -18.48 -34.07
CA ARG A 807 -2.81 -18.22 -34.56
C ARG A 807 -3.34 -19.30 -35.53
N ASP A 808 -2.53 -20.29 -35.88
CA ASP A 808 -2.92 -21.35 -36.80
C ASP A 808 -3.65 -22.49 -36.06
N ASN A 809 -4.83 -22.86 -36.57
CA ASN A 809 -5.72 -23.90 -36.01
C ASN A 809 -5.18 -25.34 -36.17
N THR A 810 -3.96 -25.51 -36.68
CA THR A 810 -3.31 -26.81 -36.91
C THR A 810 -2.47 -27.31 -35.72
N SER A 811 -2.28 -26.46 -34.70
CA SER A 811 -1.40 -26.61 -33.54
C SER A 811 -2.16 -27.12 -32.30
N GLY A 812 -1.63 -28.13 -31.59
CA GLY A 812 -2.34 -28.92 -30.55
C GLY A 812 -2.94 -28.17 -29.34
N LEU A 813 -3.66 -28.93 -28.48
CA LEU A 813 -4.52 -28.48 -27.35
C LEU A 813 -3.87 -27.58 -26.27
N GLY A 814 -2.57 -27.24 -26.36
CA GLY A 814 -1.86 -26.53 -25.27
C GLY A 814 -1.75 -27.35 -23.98
N LEU A 815 -1.81 -28.68 -24.09
CA LEU A 815 -1.77 -29.60 -22.95
C LEU A 815 -0.39 -30.22 -22.71
N GLY A 816 0.49 -30.24 -23.72
CA GLY A 816 1.75 -30.98 -23.68
C GLY A 816 2.68 -30.53 -22.55
N LEU A 817 2.91 -29.22 -22.41
CA LEU A 817 3.77 -28.67 -21.37
C LEU A 817 3.17 -28.81 -19.96
N ALA A 818 1.85 -28.59 -19.83
CA ALA A 818 1.14 -28.78 -18.56
C ALA A 818 1.21 -30.23 -18.08
N LEU A 819 1.00 -31.19 -18.99
CA LEU A 819 1.12 -32.62 -18.70
C LEU A 819 2.58 -33.00 -18.39
N ALA A 820 3.54 -32.53 -19.17
CA ALA A 820 4.96 -32.81 -18.93
C ALA A 820 5.42 -32.32 -17.55
N ARG A 821 5.01 -31.12 -17.13
CA ARG A 821 5.29 -30.59 -15.80
C ARG A 821 4.62 -31.42 -14.71
N GLY A 822 3.32 -31.69 -14.84
CA GLY A 822 2.59 -32.47 -13.85
C GLY A 822 3.15 -33.88 -13.66
N LEU A 823 3.45 -34.60 -14.76
CA LEU A 823 4.03 -35.95 -14.69
C LEU A 823 5.43 -35.92 -14.06
N THR A 824 6.23 -34.90 -14.39
CA THR A 824 7.55 -34.68 -13.78
C THR A 824 7.45 -34.45 -12.27
N GLU A 825 6.53 -33.57 -11.85
CA GLU A 825 6.30 -33.27 -10.43
C GLU A 825 5.76 -34.50 -9.68
N ALA A 826 4.89 -35.29 -10.31
CA ALA A 826 4.40 -36.57 -9.76
C ALA A 826 5.55 -37.56 -9.52
N MET A 827 6.60 -37.55 -10.36
CA MET A 827 7.83 -38.33 -10.17
C MET A 827 8.86 -37.65 -9.23
N ASN A 828 8.47 -36.66 -8.43
CA ASN A 828 9.35 -35.86 -7.54
C ASN A 828 10.46 -35.07 -8.28
N GLY A 829 10.21 -34.74 -9.54
CA GLY A 829 11.07 -33.89 -10.36
C GLY A 829 10.61 -32.44 -10.45
N THR A 830 11.37 -31.64 -11.20
CA THR A 830 11.01 -30.27 -11.58
C THR A 830 11.25 -30.06 -13.06
N LEU A 831 10.38 -29.29 -13.72
CA LEU A 831 10.53 -28.89 -15.12
C LEU A 831 10.56 -27.37 -15.22
N THR A 832 11.65 -26.80 -15.73
CA THR A 832 11.85 -25.34 -15.77
C THR A 832 12.33 -24.84 -17.13
N PRO A 833 11.83 -23.69 -17.61
CA PRO A 833 12.30 -23.06 -18.84
C PRO A 833 13.44 -22.06 -18.59
N GLU A 834 14.52 -22.19 -19.36
CA GLU A 834 15.68 -21.29 -19.39
C GLU A 834 15.90 -20.72 -20.79
N ASP A 835 16.62 -19.59 -20.90
CA ASP A 835 17.01 -19.06 -22.20
C ASP A 835 18.19 -19.85 -22.77
N THR A 836 18.10 -20.25 -24.04
CA THR A 836 19.24 -20.86 -24.73
C THR A 836 20.28 -19.79 -25.07
N PRO A 837 21.56 -19.93 -24.69
CA PRO A 837 22.62 -18.97 -25.04
C PRO A 837 22.74 -18.80 -26.56
N GLY A 838 22.38 -17.63 -27.08
CA GLY A 838 22.31 -17.32 -28.51
C GLY A 838 20.91 -17.40 -29.13
N GLY A 839 19.85 -17.40 -28.32
CA GLY A 839 18.45 -17.42 -28.76
C GLY A 839 17.85 -18.82 -28.74
N GLY A 840 16.59 -18.94 -28.30
CA GLY A 840 15.85 -20.20 -28.12
C GLY A 840 15.43 -20.47 -26.68
N LEU A 841 14.76 -21.60 -26.47
CA LEU A 841 14.32 -22.08 -25.16
C LEU A 841 15.09 -23.36 -24.78
N THR A 842 15.51 -23.46 -23.53
CA THR A 842 16.03 -24.68 -22.93
C THR A 842 15.07 -25.18 -21.87
N MET A 843 14.47 -26.35 -22.08
CA MET A 843 13.66 -27.03 -21.08
C MET A 843 14.55 -27.91 -20.21
N VAL A 844 14.57 -27.64 -18.91
CA VAL A 844 15.39 -28.36 -17.92
C VAL A 844 14.48 -29.25 -17.08
N LEU A 845 14.57 -30.56 -17.31
CA LEU A 845 13.93 -31.62 -16.56
C LEU A 845 14.90 -32.13 -15.49
N SER A 846 14.58 -31.99 -14.22
CA SER A 846 15.39 -32.48 -13.09
C SER A 846 14.66 -33.59 -12.34
N LEU A 847 15.26 -34.77 -12.23
CA LEU A 847 14.70 -35.94 -11.54
C LEU A 847 15.68 -36.51 -10.51
N PRO A 848 15.21 -37.13 -9.42
CA PRO A 848 16.08 -37.75 -8.43
C PRO A 848 16.86 -38.93 -9.00
N VAL A 849 18.12 -39.09 -8.58
CA VAL A 849 18.93 -40.27 -8.89
C VAL A 849 18.33 -41.48 -8.16
N ALA A 850 18.23 -42.61 -8.85
CA ALA A 850 17.83 -43.87 -8.22
C ALA A 850 18.88 -44.28 -7.17
N PRO A 851 18.48 -44.66 -5.95
CA PRO A 851 19.42 -45.16 -4.95
C PRO A 851 20.14 -46.39 -5.52
N LEU A 852 21.48 -46.38 -5.47
CA LEU A 852 22.32 -47.50 -5.91
C LEU A 852 21.93 -48.75 -5.10
N CYS A 853 21.14 -49.63 -5.71
CA CYS A 853 20.86 -50.93 -5.14
C CYS A 853 22.08 -51.82 -5.45
N PHE A 854 22.98 -51.98 -4.47
CA PHE A 854 23.95 -53.08 -4.49
C PHE A 854 23.18 -54.39 -4.32
N ALA A 855 22.64 -54.92 -5.42
CA ALA A 855 22.11 -56.26 -5.47
C ALA A 855 23.26 -57.25 -5.76
N GLN A 856 23.63 -57.98 -4.71
CA GLN A 856 24.24 -59.32 -4.70
C GLN A 856 25.44 -59.57 -5.63
N VAL A 857 26.64 -59.36 -5.09
CA VAL A 857 27.77 -60.24 -5.43
C VAL A 857 27.48 -61.57 -4.75
N ASP A 858 27.41 -62.63 -5.55
CA ASP A 858 27.25 -64.01 -5.11
C ASP A 858 28.13 -64.31 -3.89
N GLU A 859 27.51 -64.93 -2.87
CA GLU A 859 28.24 -65.71 -1.87
C GLU A 859 29.09 -66.74 -2.60
N ILE A 860 30.38 -66.43 -2.74
CA ILE A 860 31.39 -67.46 -2.96
C ILE A 860 31.42 -68.27 -1.67
N GLU A 861 30.87 -69.48 -1.72
CA GLU A 861 31.15 -70.55 -0.75
C GLU A 861 32.68 -70.68 -0.61
N VAL A 862 33.24 -70.07 0.43
CA VAL A 862 34.53 -70.47 0.96
C VAL A 862 34.24 -71.65 1.89
N GLY A 863 34.39 -72.86 1.34
CA GLY A 863 34.50 -74.06 2.15
C GLY A 863 35.72 -73.94 3.05
N ASP A 864 35.50 -74.02 4.35
CA ASP A 864 36.56 -74.19 5.35
C ASP A 864 36.47 -75.63 5.86
N ASP A 865 37.06 -76.52 5.07
CA ASP A 865 37.62 -77.77 5.55
C ASP A 865 39.01 -77.45 6.12
N ALA A 866 39.21 -77.83 7.39
CA ALA A 866 40.49 -77.99 8.10
C ALA A 866 41.25 -76.74 8.60
N LEU A 867 41.02 -76.38 9.87
CA LEU A 867 41.93 -76.52 11.04
C LEU A 867 41.71 -75.44 12.11
#